data_AF-A0A963TBV0-F1
#
_entry.id   AF-A0A963TBV0-F1
#
_cell.length_a   1.000
_cell.length_b   1.000
_cell.length_c   1.000
_cell.angle_alpha   90.00
_cell.angle_beta   90.00
_cell.angle_gamma   90.00
#
_symmetry.space_group_name_H-M   'P 1'
#
loop_
_entity.id
_entity.type
_entity.pdbx_description
1 polymer ?
#
loop_
_entity_poly.entity_id
_entity_poly.type
_entity_poly.pdbx_seq_one_letter_code
_entity_poly.pdbx_strand_id
1 'polypeptide(L)'
;MSEQAQIHAKRAAASKVWFGAVLILAGAMALGWLLPRNLPLLDSAEMRTRDMRLAGLSRPEPQHPDIVIATITEGTLARLPYRAPLDRAFLAGVLDRLDKAGARAVAMDILFDQPTEPEKDKAFFDRLAAMHTPVVTAWAGTEDGLTPAQAAYLAEHTRTAGHGLVNIVTDGGDGVVRRVFPGAPRDGAWMPGFAWAIARAAGQTVPDRAAEMPIAYRAPPPDGNRAFRAFPAHTLAFLPDAWLKDKIVLIGAELAQEDRHKTPAIATNRAPANGIPGVVIHAHAVAQILDGRHAPETPPLWEVLALLVTAGLGLALSALNLPAVLKVVLTAVAAVGCWVGGFYLYGASGLMLPLVGPSLALLAASGAGLAWLGRRERHQKAFIRAAFSQFTSPTVVDDLVQNPARLRLGGERRELTFVFSDLAGFTSLIEKADPEDMLPRLNAYLEGMCRIVFDHGGTMDKIVGDALHVIFGAPGDQPDHARRAMACAMDLDAFARRYVADQQAQGVDFGGTRIGVHSGPAVVGNFGGGPFFDYTAHGDAINTAARLESANKFFGTMVCASIATAGQCPDMPFRPIGAVILKGKTEGLQVMEPVAHLPQEQVAAYREAYDRLESDPEGALSRFRELVARHPDDMLSAMHIDRLTSGDTGTTIVMRSK
;
A
#
# COMPACT_ATOMS: atom_id res chain seq x y z
N MET A 1 11.87 24.34 27.85
CA MET A 1 12.41 24.45 26.46
C MET A 1 12.07 25.83 25.91
N SER A 2 13.03 26.58 25.36
CA SER A 2 12.80 27.93 24.83
C SER A 2 11.96 27.90 23.54
N GLU A 3 11.20 28.97 23.29
CA GLU A 3 10.32 29.14 22.13
C GLU A 3 11.04 28.96 20.78
N GLN A 4 12.31 29.36 20.71
CA GLN A 4 13.19 29.14 19.55
C GLN A 4 13.46 27.65 19.26
N ALA A 5 13.60 26.82 20.31
CA ALA A 5 13.81 25.38 20.15
C ALA A 5 12.57 24.68 19.59
N GLN A 6 11.37 25.13 19.95
CA GLN A 6 10.11 24.61 19.39
C GLN A 6 9.90 25.01 17.92
N ILE A 7 10.28 26.24 17.54
CA ILE A 7 10.23 26.70 16.14
C ILE A 7 11.21 25.93 15.26
N HIS A 8 12.44 25.70 15.74
CA HIS A 8 13.44 24.89 15.03
C HIS A 8 12.98 23.43 14.87
N ALA A 9 12.40 22.83 15.92
CA ALA A 9 11.87 21.47 15.86
C ALA A 9 10.70 21.35 14.86
N LYS A 10 9.76 22.31 14.85
CA LYS A 10 8.65 22.36 13.88
C LYS A 10 9.15 22.51 12.44
N ARG A 11 10.13 23.38 12.19
CA ARG A 11 10.75 23.54 10.86
C ARG A 11 11.48 22.28 10.40
N ALA A 12 12.22 21.62 11.28
CA ALA A 12 12.91 20.37 10.97
C ALA A 12 11.93 19.19 10.72
N ALA A 13 10.78 19.17 11.41
CA ALA A 13 9.73 18.20 11.15
C ALA A 13 9.04 18.45 9.81
N ALA A 14 8.75 19.72 9.49
CA ALA A 14 8.14 20.12 8.22
C ALA A 14 9.07 19.86 7.02
N SER A 15 10.39 20.09 7.16
CA SER A 15 11.36 19.81 6.11
C SER A 15 11.47 18.32 5.78
N LYS A 16 11.41 17.44 6.80
CA LYS A 16 11.38 15.97 6.60
C LYS A 16 10.10 15.51 5.90
N VAL A 17 8.95 16.14 6.16
CA VAL A 17 7.68 15.87 5.46
C VAL A 17 7.80 16.21 3.99
N TRP A 18 8.28 17.43 3.69
CA TRP A 18 8.49 17.91 2.33
C TRP A 18 9.48 17.04 1.55
N PHE A 19 10.60 16.66 2.18
CA PHE A 19 11.59 15.81 1.54
C PHE A 19 11.03 14.43 1.17
N GLY A 20 10.26 13.81 2.07
CA GLY A 20 9.60 12.54 1.79
C GLY A 20 8.59 12.62 0.64
N ALA A 21 7.79 13.69 0.59
CA ALA A 21 6.84 13.95 -0.48
C ALA A 21 7.54 14.11 -1.85
N VAL A 22 8.63 14.88 -1.90
CA VAL A 22 9.42 15.09 -3.13
C VAL A 22 10.05 13.78 -3.62
N LEU A 23 10.59 12.95 -2.72
CA LEU A 23 11.15 11.65 -3.10
C LEU A 23 10.08 10.70 -3.66
N ILE A 24 8.88 10.66 -3.06
CA ILE A 24 7.77 9.85 -3.58
C ILE A 24 7.38 10.32 -4.97
N LEU A 25 7.26 11.64 -5.17
CA LEU A 25 6.88 12.22 -6.45
C LEU A 25 7.93 11.94 -7.54
N ALA A 26 9.21 12.18 -7.25
CA ALA A 26 10.30 11.90 -8.18
C ALA A 26 10.41 10.40 -8.51
N GLY A 27 10.29 9.52 -7.51
CA GLY A 27 10.30 8.07 -7.70
C GLY A 27 9.12 7.59 -8.55
N ALA A 28 7.92 8.10 -8.30
CA ALA A 28 6.73 7.76 -9.09
C ALA A 28 6.84 8.23 -10.54
N MET A 29 7.35 9.44 -10.78
CA MET A 29 7.61 9.94 -12.14
C MET A 29 8.67 9.09 -12.86
N ALA A 30 9.76 8.72 -12.17
CA ALA A 30 10.80 7.86 -12.74
C ALA A 30 10.25 6.47 -13.13
N LEU A 31 9.41 5.87 -12.28
CA LEU A 31 8.72 4.61 -12.60
C LEU A 31 7.80 4.75 -13.81
N GLY A 32 6.98 5.81 -13.84
CA GLY A 32 6.08 6.09 -14.96
C GLY A 32 6.82 6.37 -16.28
N TRP A 33 8.03 6.92 -16.23
CA TRP A 33 8.87 7.17 -17.40
C TRP A 33 9.62 5.91 -17.88
N LEU A 34 10.23 5.17 -16.96
CA LEU A 34 11.13 4.06 -17.27
C LEU A 34 10.39 2.75 -17.56
N LEU A 35 9.35 2.41 -16.80
CA LEU A 35 8.72 1.10 -16.92
C LEU A 35 8.10 0.84 -18.30
N PRO A 36 7.33 1.77 -18.92
CA PRO A 36 6.80 1.54 -20.25
C PRO A 36 7.87 1.37 -21.32
N ARG A 37 9.03 2.03 -21.17
CA ARG A 37 10.13 1.98 -22.15
C ARG A 37 11.00 0.73 -22.05
N ASN A 38 11.03 0.09 -20.88
CA ASN A 38 11.92 -1.04 -20.61
C ASN A 38 11.18 -2.37 -20.47
N LEU A 39 9.85 -2.36 -20.31
CA LEU A 39 9.04 -3.56 -20.17
C LEU A 39 8.13 -3.75 -21.40
N PRO A 40 8.35 -4.79 -22.22
CA PRO A 40 7.60 -5.01 -23.47
C PRO A 40 6.08 -5.08 -23.29
N LEU A 41 5.60 -5.60 -22.17
CA LEU A 41 4.16 -5.67 -21.88
C LEU A 41 3.51 -4.29 -21.71
N LEU A 42 4.23 -3.35 -21.10
CA LEU A 42 3.72 -1.99 -20.85
C LEU A 42 3.84 -1.13 -22.11
N ASP A 43 4.90 -1.30 -22.88
CA ASP A 43 5.05 -0.68 -24.19
C ASP A 43 3.92 -1.10 -25.13
N SER A 44 3.68 -2.41 -25.26
CA SER A 44 2.58 -2.97 -26.06
C SER A 44 1.22 -2.47 -25.60
N ALA A 45 1.00 -2.30 -24.29
CA ALA A 45 -0.23 -1.72 -23.77
C ALA A 45 -0.39 -0.25 -24.21
N GLU A 46 0.67 0.54 -24.10
CA GLU A 46 0.68 1.94 -24.55
C GLU A 46 0.41 2.05 -26.05
N MET A 47 1.13 1.27 -26.88
CA MET A 47 0.94 1.22 -28.33
C MET A 47 -0.49 0.85 -28.71
N ARG A 48 -1.08 -0.15 -28.04
CA ARG A 48 -2.47 -0.53 -28.28
C ARG A 48 -3.45 0.60 -27.97
N THR A 49 -3.23 1.37 -26.90
CA THR A 49 -4.08 2.54 -26.63
C THR A 49 -3.91 3.64 -27.67
N ARG A 50 -2.69 3.84 -28.19
CA ARG A 50 -2.42 4.82 -29.26
C ARG A 50 -3.13 4.41 -30.54
N ASP A 51 -3.09 3.13 -30.90
CA ASP A 51 -3.78 2.58 -32.06
C ASP A 51 -5.30 2.74 -31.97
N MET A 52 -5.90 2.44 -30.81
CA MET A 52 -7.34 2.63 -30.60
C MET A 52 -7.77 4.08 -30.82
N ARG A 53 -6.96 5.03 -30.34
CA ARG A 53 -7.20 6.46 -30.49
C ARG A 53 -7.01 6.88 -31.94
N LEU A 54 -5.88 6.54 -32.55
CA LEU A 54 -5.59 6.83 -33.95
C LEU A 54 -6.67 6.26 -34.89
N ALA A 55 -7.04 4.99 -34.72
CA ALA A 55 -8.01 4.35 -35.57
C ALA A 55 -9.46 4.79 -35.29
N GLY A 56 -9.82 5.02 -34.03
CA GLY A 56 -11.20 5.27 -33.62
C GLY A 56 -11.61 6.75 -33.61
N LEU A 57 -10.68 7.64 -33.27
CA LEU A 57 -10.96 9.04 -32.93
C LEU A 57 -10.27 10.05 -33.85
N SER A 58 -9.44 9.61 -34.81
CA SER A 58 -8.91 10.52 -35.84
C SER A 58 -10.06 11.18 -36.59
N ARG A 59 -9.92 12.48 -36.86
CA ARG A 59 -10.92 13.24 -37.61
C ARG A 59 -11.02 12.65 -39.03
N PRO A 60 -12.23 12.29 -39.51
CA PRO A 60 -12.42 11.81 -40.88
C PRO A 60 -11.84 12.80 -41.89
N GLU A 61 -11.13 12.29 -42.89
CA GLU A 61 -10.56 13.09 -43.97
C GLU A 61 -11.27 12.73 -45.28
N PRO A 62 -11.45 13.70 -46.21
CA PRO A 62 -11.93 13.37 -47.55
C PRO A 62 -10.93 12.43 -48.24
N GLN A 63 -11.43 11.64 -49.21
CA GLN A 63 -10.57 10.81 -50.05
C GLN A 63 -9.44 11.65 -50.64
N HIS A 64 -8.22 11.10 -50.64
CA HIS A 64 -7.08 11.84 -51.17
C HIS A 64 -7.31 12.13 -52.67
N PRO A 65 -7.26 13.41 -53.12
CA PRO A 65 -7.69 13.78 -54.45
C PRO A 65 -6.74 13.28 -55.54
N ASP A 66 -5.46 13.08 -55.21
CA ASP A 66 -4.39 12.85 -56.20
C ASP A 66 -3.89 11.41 -56.29
N ILE A 67 -4.41 10.49 -55.47
CA ILE A 67 -3.94 9.11 -55.41
C ILE A 67 -5.06 8.17 -55.83
N VAL A 68 -4.75 7.26 -56.76
CA VAL A 68 -5.63 6.19 -57.22
C VAL A 68 -4.90 4.86 -57.08
N ILE A 69 -5.59 3.83 -56.59
CA ILE A 69 -5.04 2.48 -56.46
C ILE A 69 -5.67 1.58 -57.52
N ALA A 70 -4.84 0.97 -58.34
CA ALA A 70 -5.20 -0.04 -59.32
C ALA A 70 -4.88 -1.43 -58.74
N THR A 71 -5.90 -2.12 -58.26
CA THR A 71 -5.73 -3.34 -57.45
C THR A 71 -5.76 -4.60 -58.32
N ILE A 72 -4.78 -5.47 -58.18
CA ILE A 72 -4.82 -6.83 -58.72
C ILE A 72 -5.65 -7.70 -57.76
N THR A 73 -6.90 -7.97 -58.14
CA THR A 73 -7.87 -8.75 -57.35
C THR A 73 -8.03 -10.16 -57.92
N GLU A 74 -8.68 -11.07 -57.18
CA GLU A 74 -9.07 -12.40 -57.72
C GLU A 74 -9.88 -12.27 -59.02
N GLY A 75 -10.77 -11.27 -59.12
CA GLY A 75 -11.52 -10.99 -60.34
C GLY A 75 -10.65 -10.47 -61.50
N THR A 76 -9.50 -9.87 -61.20
CA THR A 76 -8.49 -9.52 -62.21
C THR A 76 -7.76 -10.78 -62.68
N LEU A 77 -7.24 -11.58 -61.74
CA LEU A 77 -6.52 -12.82 -62.04
C LEU A 77 -7.36 -13.84 -62.81
N ALA A 78 -8.66 -13.94 -62.51
CA ALA A 78 -9.58 -14.85 -63.22
C ALA A 78 -9.77 -14.52 -64.72
N ARG A 79 -9.38 -13.32 -65.14
CA ARG A 79 -9.43 -12.88 -66.55
C ARG A 79 -8.09 -13.04 -67.27
N LEU A 80 -7.02 -13.38 -66.54
CA LEU A 80 -5.69 -13.57 -67.09
C LEU A 80 -5.48 -15.04 -67.49
N PRO A 81 -4.61 -15.31 -68.49
CA PRO A 81 -4.31 -16.67 -68.92
C PRO A 81 -3.62 -17.52 -67.83
N TYR A 82 -2.94 -16.87 -66.88
CA TYR A 82 -2.31 -17.48 -65.71
C TYR A 82 -2.30 -16.50 -64.54
N ARG A 83 -2.14 -17.05 -63.32
CA ARG A 83 -2.18 -16.28 -62.06
C ARG A 83 -0.85 -15.61 -61.70
N ALA A 84 0.26 -16.32 -61.90
CA ALA A 84 1.60 -15.87 -61.54
C ALA A 84 2.65 -16.49 -62.50
N PRO A 85 3.69 -15.75 -62.90
CA PRO A 85 3.88 -14.29 -62.73
C PRO A 85 2.76 -13.50 -63.45
N LEU A 86 2.58 -12.20 -63.18
CA LEU A 86 1.49 -11.44 -63.80
C LEU A 86 1.69 -11.29 -65.33
N ASP A 87 0.62 -11.46 -66.09
CA ASP A 87 0.66 -11.37 -67.56
C ASP A 87 1.18 -10.00 -68.02
N ARG A 88 2.30 -10.02 -68.74
CA ARG A 88 3.02 -8.82 -69.16
C ARG A 88 2.31 -8.02 -70.23
N ALA A 89 1.56 -8.68 -71.10
CA ALA A 89 0.76 -8.00 -72.12
C ALA A 89 -0.36 -7.19 -71.47
N PHE A 90 -1.01 -7.74 -70.44
CA PHE A 90 -1.96 -7.02 -69.60
C PHE A 90 -1.32 -5.80 -68.92
N LEU A 91 -0.18 -5.95 -68.26
CA LEU A 91 0.51 -4.83 -67.61
C LEU A 91 0.96 -3.76 -68.62
N ALA A 92 1.40 -4.15 -69.82
CA ALA A 92 1.76 -3.22 -70.88
C ALA A 92 0.54 -2.38 -71.32
N GLY A 93 -0.63 -3.02 -71.45
CA GLY A 93 -1.89 -2.33 -71.73
C GLY A 93 -2.31 -1.37 -70.62
N VAL A 94 -2.08 -1.73 -69.36
CA VAL A 94 -2.33 -0.83 -68.22
C VAL A 94 -1.40 0.37 -68.26
N LEU A 95 -0.09 0.18 -68.50
CA LEU A 95 0.87 1.27 -68.62
C LEU A 95 0.51 2.21 -69.77
N ASP A 96 0.17 1.66 -70.95
CA ASP A 96 -0.24 2.47 -72.10
C ASP A 96 -1.50 3.29 -71.82
N ARG A 97 -2.48 2.70 -71.13
CA ARG A 97 -3.70 3.39 -70.71
C ARG A 97 -3.41 4.56 -69.79
N LEU A 98 -2.52 4.37 -68.80
CA LEU A 98 -2.14 5.38 -67.82
C LEU A 98 -1.33 6.51 -68.43
N ASP A 99 -0.42 6.19 -69.35
CA ASP A 99 0.38 7.18 -70.08
C ASP A 99 -0.52 8.05 -70.97
N LYS A 100 -1.44 7.43 -71.72
CA LYS A 100 -2.42 8.14 -72.56
C LYS A 100 -3.38 9.02 -71.75
N ALA A 101 -3.74 8.59 -70.54
CA ALA A 101 -4.58 9.39 -69.64
C ALA A 101 -3.86 10.63 -69.08
N GLY A 102 -2.52 10.67 -69.16
CA GLY A 102 -1.70 11.72 -68.54
C GLY A 102 -1.64 11.57 -67.02
N ALA A 103 -1.41 10.36 -66.51
CA ALA A 103 -1.12 10.16 -65.09
C ALA A 103 0.14 10.96 -64.69
N ARG A 104 0.21 11.43 -63.44
CA ARG A 104 1.36 12.21 -62.92
C ARG A 104 2.56 11.33 -62.66
N ALA A 105 2.32 10.15 -62.09
CA ALA A 105 3.31 9.11 -61.84
C ALA A 105 2.62 7.76 -61.72
N VAL A 106 3.31 6.68 -62.09
CA VAL A 106 2.84 5.31 -61.93
C VAL A 106 3.78 4.56 -61.00
N ALA A 107 3.25 3.86 -60.02
CA ALA A 107 4.01 3.02 -59.11
C ALA A 107 3.56 1.57 -59.25
N MET A 108 4.50 0.64 -59.40
CA MET A 108 4.21 -0.79 -59.52
C MET A 108 4.77 -1.54 -58.32
N ASP A 109 3.89 -1.87 -57.38
CA ASP A 109 4.15 -2.71 -56.22
C ASP A 109 4.09 -4.21 -56.63
N ILE A 110 4.94 -4.55 -57.59
CA ILE A 110 5.06 -5.88 -58.20
C ILE A 110 6.54 -6.08 -58.52
N LEU A 111 7.13 -7.16 -58.01
CA LEU A 111 8.51 -7.54 -58.33
C LEU A 111 8.55 -8.22 -59.70
N PHE A 112 9.49 -7.78 -60.55
CA PHE A 112 9.72 -8.31 -61.89
C PHE A 112 11.04 -9.08 -61.94
N ASP A 113 11.10 -10.12 -61.12
CA ASP A 113 12.31 -10.87 -60.80
C ASP A 113 12.47 -12.16 -61.64
N GLN A 114 11.48 -12.51 -62.45
CA GLN A 114 11.51 -13.70 -63.29
C GLN A 114 10.87 -13.46 -64.68
N PRO A 115 11.33 -14.17 -65.71
CA PRO A 115 10.76 -14.10 -67.06
C PRO A 115 9.37 -14.74 -67.14
N THR A 116 8.62 -14.33 -68.15
CA THR A 116 7.33 -14.93 -68.54
C THR A 116 7.42 -15.49 -69.96
N GLU A 117 6.60 -14.98 -70.89
CA GLU A 117 6.69 -15.26 -72.31
C GLU A 117 7.58 -14.20 -72.98
N PRO A 118 8.64 -14.57 -73.71
CA PRO A 118 9.63 -13.62 -74.22
C PRO A 118 9.04 -12.46 -75.05
N GLU A 119 8.02 -12.73 -75.87
CA GLU A 119 7.36 -11.70 -76.67
C GLU A 119 6.59 -10.69 -75.80
N LYS A 120 5.92 -11.18 -74.74
CA LYS A 120 5.16 -10.32 -73.82
C LYS A 120 6.08 -9.55 -72.88
N ASP A 121 7.14 -10.18 -72.36
CA ASP A 121 8.19 -9.52 -71.57
C ASP A 121 8.80 -8.36 -72.37
N LYS A 122 9.23 -8.64 -73.62
CA LYS A 122 9.80 -7.63 -74.51
C LYS A 122 8.82 -6.47 -74.73
N ALA A 123 7.56 -6.75 -75.06
CA ALA A 123 6.55 -5.72 -75.28
C ALA A 123 6.31 -4.85 -74.02
N PHE A 124 6.31 -5.47 -72.84
CA PHE A 124 6.14 -4.76 -71.57
C PHE A 124 7.33 -3.86 -71.24
N PHE A 125 8.55 -4.38 -71.29
CA PHE A 125 9.74 -3.59 -70.95
C PHE A 125 10.05 -2.52 -72.00
N ASP A 126 9.79 -2.78 -73.29
CA ASP A 126 9.84 -1.76 -74.35
C ASP A 126 8.83 -0.65 -74.04
N ARG A 127 7.60 -0.99 -73.63
CA ARG A 127 6.59 0.02 -73.26
C ARG A 127 6.99 0.81 -72.02
N LEU A 128 7.48 0.14 -70.98
CA LEU A 128 7.97 0.74 -69.74
C LEU A 128 9.08 1.77 -70.02
N ALA A 129 10.03 1.43 -70.88
CA ALA A 129 11.10 2.32 -71.31
C ALA A 129 10.62 3.51 -72.14
N ALA A 130 9.50 3.35 -72.86
CA ALA A 130 8.89 4.39 -73.70
C ALA A 130 7.82 5.24 -72.98
N MET A 131 7.64 5.08 -71.66
CA MET A 131 6.68 5.86 -70.89
C MET A 131 7.09 7.33 -70.80
N HIS A 132 6.15 8.25 -71.03
CA HIS A 132 6.36 9.67 -70.74
C HIS A 132 6.10 9.97 -69.27
N THR A 133 5.12 9.26 -68.70
CA THR A 133 4.80 9.32 -67.28
C THR A 133 5.91 8.63 -66.47
N PRO A 134 6.48 9.29 -65.43
CA PRO A 134 7.46 8.66 -64.55
C PRO A 134 6.91 7.38 -63.92
N VAL A 135 7.64 6.27 -64.07
CA VAL A 135 7.28 4.97 -63.48
C VAL A 135 8.28 4.61 -62.38
N VAL A 136 7.78 4.15 -61.23
CA VAL A 136 8.56 3.58 -60.13
C VAL A 136 8.20 2.12 -59.96
N THR A 137 9.18 1.23 -60.06
CA THR A 137 8.99 -0.21 -59.83
C THR A 137 9.49 -0.62 -58.45
N ALA A 138 8.83 -1.64 -57.89
CA ALA A 138 9.32 -2.32 -56.70
C ALA A 138 10.73 -2.85 -56.94
N TRP A 139 11.61 -2.64 -55.96
CA TRP A 139 12.98 -3.14 -55.97
C TRP A 139 13.24 -4.04 -54.75
N ALA A 140 13.97 -5.13 -55.00
CA ALA A 140 14.48 -6.02 -53.97
C ALA A 140 15.82 -6.63 -54.45
N GLY A 141 16.75 -6.84 -53.53
CA GLY A 141 18.07 -7.42 -53.79
C GLY A 141 18.22 -8.82 -53.22
N THR A 142 19.42 -9.40 -53.36
CA THR A 142 19.75 -10.70 -52.76
C THR A 142 19.64 -10.70 -51.23
N GLU A 143 19.94 -9.55 -50.61
CA GLU A 143 19.77 -9.31 -49.18
C GLU A 143 18.31 -9.18 -48.73
N ASP A 144 17.35 -9.03 -49.66
CA ASP A 144 15.90 -9.15 -49.38
C ASP A 144 15.37 -10.56 -49.71
N GLY A 145 16.23 -11.51 -50.08
CA GLY A 145 15.86 -12.90 -50.34
C GLY A 145 15.71 -13.27 -51.81
N LEU A 146 16.07 -12.41 -52.76
CA LEU A 146 16.12 -12.81 -54.18
C LEU A 146 17.34 -13.70 -54.46
N THR A 147 17.20 -14.64 -55.39
CA THR A 147 18.38 -15.33 -55.93
C THR A 147 19.23 -14.37 -56.78
N PRO A 148 20.54 -14.62 -56.98
CA PRO A 148 21.37 -13.78 -57.85
C PRO A 148 20.83 -13.63 -59.27
N ALA A 149 20.22 -14.69 -59.82
CA ALA A 149 19.58 -14.65 -61.15
C ALA A 149 18.34 -13.74 -61.16
N GLN A 150 17.51 -13.81 -60.11
CA GLN A 150 16.33 -12.96 -59.97
C GLN A 150 16.71 -11.48 -59.82
N ALA A 151 17.70 -11.18 -58.97
CA ALA A 151 18.19 -9.82 -58.77
C ALA A 151 18.80 -9.24 -60.06
N ALA A 152 19.57 -10.04 -60.80
CA ALA A 152 20.12 -9.64 -62.09
C ALA A 152 19.02 -9.40 -63.14
N TYR A 153 18.02 -10.29 -63.22
CA TYR A 153 16.90 -10.14 -64.15
C TYR A 153 16.10 -8.86 -63.86
N LEU A 154 15.75 -8.61 -62.59
CA LEU A 154 15.07 -7.39 -62.15
C LEU A 154 15.87 -6.14 -62.53
N ALA A 155 17.16 -6.11 -62.19
CA ALA A 155 18.05 -4.98 -62.44
C ALA A 155 18.19 -4.65 -63.93
N GLU A 156 18.37 -5.67 -64.77
CA GLU A 156 18.53 -5.51 -66.21
C GLU A 156 17.26 -4.93 -66.85
N HIS A 157 16.10 -5.50 -66.52
CA HIS A 157 14.85 -5.22 -67.24
C HIS A 157 14.11 -4.00 -66.74
N THR A 158 14.38 -3.52 -65.51
CA THR A 158 13.71 -2.34 -64.94
C THR A 158 14.58 -1.08 -64.94
N ARG A 159 15.83 -1.13 -65.44
CA ARG A 159 16.81 -0.03 -65.42
C ARG A 159 16.34 1.35 -65.91
N THR A 160 15.30 1.40 -66.73
CA THR A 160 14.73 2.63 -67.31
C THR A 160 13.67 3.27 -66.41
N ALA A 161 13.17 2.55 -65.41
CA ALA A 161 12.23 3.04 -64.42
C ALA A 161 12.95 3.52 -63.16
N GLY A 162 12.29 4.34 -62.35
CA GLY A 162 12.73 4.62 -60.99
C GLY A 162 12.58 3.37 -60.11
N HIS A 163 13.43 3.26 -59.09
CA HIS A 163 13.43 2.14 -58.15
C HIS A 163 13.09 2.59 -56.74
N GLY A 164 12.30 1.78 -56.03
CA GLY A 164 12.01 1.99 -54.62
C GLY A 164 11.90 0.68 -53.87
N LEU A 165 12.52 0.63 -52.70
CA LEU A 165 12.49 -0.55 -51.82
C LEU A 165 11.10 -0.72 -51.19
N VAL A 166 10.42 -1.83 -51.49
CA VAL A 166 9.06 -2.13 -51.01
C VAL A 166 9.01 -2.71 -49.58
N ASN A 167 10.13 -2.69 -48.86
CA ASN A 167 10.16 -3.17 -47.48
C ASN A 167 9.14 -2.40 -46.62
N ILE A 168 8.37 -3.15 -45.83
CA ILE A 168 7.44 -2.63 -44.83
C ILE A 168 8.04 -2.87 -43.44
N VAL A 169 8.15 -1.81 -42.65
CA VAL A 169 8.68 -1.89 -41.28
C VAL A 169 7.54 -2.22 -40.32
N THR A 170 7.67 -3.36 -39.64
CA THR A 170 6.77 -3.76 -38.56
C THR A 170 7.44 -3.58 -37.20
N ASP A 171 6.68 -3.13 -36.21
CA ASP A 171 7.18 -3.04 -34.85
C ASP A 171 7.41 -4.45 -34.27
N GLY A 172 8.62 -4.71 -33.76
CA GLY A 172 9.04 -6.06 -33.35
C GLY A 172 8.24 -6.69 -32.19
N GLY A 173 7.43 -5.89 -31.48
CA GLY A 173 6.58 -6.36 -30.38
C GLY A 173 5.25 -6.97 -30.82
N ASP A 174 4.61 -6.42 -31.86
CA ASP A 174 3.24 -6.82 -32.26
C ASP A 174 3.01 -6.99 -33.76
N GLY A 175 4.04 -6.72 -34.58
CA GLY A 175 3.99 -6.87 -36.03
C GLY A 175 3.12 -5.82 -36.73
N VAL A 176 2.78 -4.72 -36.06
CA VAL A 176 1.96 -3.65 -36.63
C VAL A 176 2.85 -2.66 -37.38
N VAL A 177 2.38 -2.22 -38.54
CA VAL A 177 3.08 -1.24 -39.38
C VAL A 177 2.72 0.17 -38.92
N ARG A 178 3.64 0.81 -38.20
CA ARG A 178 3.46 2.19 -37.70
C ARG A 178 4.42 3.18 -38.33
N ARG A 179 5.40 2.74 -39.14
CA ARG A 179 6.49 3.60 -39.62
C ARG A 179 6.71 3.45 -41.13
N VAL A 180 7.04 4.57 -41.78
CA VAL A 180 7.40 4.62 -43.20
C VAL A 180 8.85 4.16 -43.34
N PHE A 181 9.09 3.16 -44.19
CA PHE A 181 10.45 2.72 -44.50
C PHE A 181 11.24 3.84 -45.20
N PRO A 182 12.36 4.32 -44.62
CA PRO A 182 13.13 5.43 -45.21
C PRO A 182 13.91 5.02 -46.46
N GLY A 183 14.27 3.74 -46.56
CA GLY A 183 15.24 3.22 -47.53
C GLY A 183 16.39 2.49 -46.84
N ALA A 184 17.33 2.02 -47.63
CA ALA A 184 18.50 1.29 -47.15
C ALA A 184 19.70 1.50 -48.10
N PRO A 185 20.94 1.34 -47.61
CA PRO A 185 22.09 1.23 -48.48
C PRO A 185 22.01 -0.06 -49.32
N ARG A 186 22.23 0.05 -50.63
CA ARG A 186 22.19 -1.02 -51.64
C ARG A 186 23.35 -0.82 -52.60
N ASP A 187 24.19 -1.85 -52.77
CA ASP A 187 25.38 -1.80 -53.64
C ASP A 187 26.25 -0.55 -53.43
N GLY A 188 26.37 -0.08 -52.18
CA GLY A 188 27.16 1.10 -51.80
C GLY A 188 26.48 2.45 -52.00
N ALA A 189 25.26 2.51 -52.56
CA ALA A 189 24.45 3.71 -52.72
C ALA A 189 23.22 3.69 -51.81
N TRP A 190 22.68 4.86 -51.45
CA TRP A 190 21.42 4.90 -50.71
C TRP A 190 20.24 4.75 -51.66
N MET A 191 19.39 3.76 -51.41
CA MET A 191 18.16 3.54 -52.17
C MET A 191 16.95 3.95 -51.34
N PRO A 192 16.08 4.84 -51.85
CA PRO A 192 14.90 5.27 -51.12
C PRO A 192 13.88 4.13 -50.96
N GLY A 193 13.11 4.19 -49.87
CA GLY A 193 11.90 3.38 -49.73
C GLY A 193 10.88 3.70 -50.82
N PHE A 194 9.98 2.76 -51.11
CA PHE A 194 9.04 2.84 -52.23
C PHE A 194 8.17 4.10 -52.18
N ALA A 195 7.63 4.47 -51.02
CA ALA A 195 6.83 5.69 -50.87
C ALA A 195 7.63 6.98 -51.19
N TRP A 196 8.91 7.03 -50.82
CA TRP A 196 9.79 8.17 -51.11
C TRP A 196 10.15 8.25 -52.60
N ALA A 197 10.40 7.12 -53.23
CA ALA A 197 10.64 7.03 -54.68
C ALA A 197 9.42 7.52 -55.48
N ILE A 198 8.21 7.12 -55.08
CA ILE A 198 6.95 7.56 -55.71
C ILE A 198 6.76 9.07 -55.54
N ALA A 199 6.96 9.60 -54.32
CA ALA A 199 6.84 11.04 -54.08
C ALA A 199 7.82 11.84 -54.94
N ARG A 200 9.08 11.37 -55.07
CA ARG A 200 10.08 11.97 -55.96
C ARG A 200 9.64 11.94 -57.42
N ALA A 201 9.16 10.80 -57.91
CA ALA A 201 8.69 10.64 -59.28
C ALA A 201 7.44 11.49 -59.58
N ALA A 202 6.61 11.74 -58.57
CA ALA A 202 5.46 12.64 -58.65
C ALA A 202 5.83 14.14 -58.59
N GLY A 203 7.13 14.47 -58.55
CA GLY A 203 7.64 15.84 -58.56
C GLY A 203 7.82 16.49 -57.20
N GLN A 204 7.67 15.75 -56.09
CA GLN A 204 7.97 16.30 -54.76
C GLN A 204 9.45 16.36 -54.46
N THR A 205 9.85 17.41 -53.75
CA THR A 205 11.20 17.51 -53.18
C THR A 205 11.27 16.63 -51.95
N VAL A 206 12.03 15.55 -52.04
CA VAL A 206 12.27 14.60 -50.94
C VAL A 206 13.74 14.61 -50.54
N PRO A 207 14.08 14.38 -49.27
CA PRO A 207 15.48 14.30 -48.84
C PRO A 207 16.21 13.14 -49.54
N ASP A 208 17.51 13.28 -49.76
CA ASP A 208 18.34 12.21 -50.31
C ASP A 208 18.37 10.98 -49.41
N ARG A 209 18.40 11.21 -48.10
CA ARG A 209 18.26 10.19 -47.05
C ARG A 209 17.14 10.58 -46.11
N ALA A 210 16.00 9.90 -46.25
CA ALA A 210 14.87 10.08 -45.35
C ALA A 210 15.17 9.50 -43.96
N ALA A 211 14.63 10.14 -42.93
CA ALA A 211 14.55 9.54 -41.61
C ALA A 211 13.30 8.66 -41.52
N GLU A 212 13.36 7.65 -40.67
CA GLU A 212 12.20 6.82 -40.35
C GLU A 212 11.14 7.64 -39.59
N MET A 213 9.94 7.75 -40.15
CA MET A 213 8.85 8.56 -39.58
C MET A 213 7.60 7.72 -39.30
N PRO A 214 6.80 8.04 -38.27
CA PRO A 214 5.54 7.35 -38.05
C PRO A 214 4.52 7.67 -39.17
N ILE A 215 3.65 6.71 -39.46
CA ILE A 215 2.61 6.83 -40.48
C ILE A 215 1.40 7.57 -39.91
N ALA A 216 1.08 8.71 -40.50
CA ALA A 216 -0.16 9.45 -40.33
C ALA A 216 -1.26 8.82 -41.21
N TYR A 217 -1.79 7.68 -40.75
CA TYR A 217 -2.89 6.99 -41.43
C TYR A 217 -4.06 7.95 -41.66
N ARG A 218 -4.49 8.04 -42.91
CA ARG A 218 -5.61 8.90 -43.31
C ARG A 218 -6.91 8.26 -42.84
N ALA A 219 -7.65 8.94 -41.99
CA ALA A 219 -8.95 8.45 -41.54
C ALA A 219 -9.92 8.40 -42.73
N PRO A 220 -10.71 7.32 -42.87
CA PRO A 220 -11.67 7.23 -43.97
C PRO A 220 -12.73 8.32 -43.87
N PRO A 221 -13.27 8.77 -45.01
CA PRO A 221 -14.32 9.78 -45.03
C PRO A 221 -15.62 9.33 -44.34
N PRO A 222 -16.47 10.29 -43.89
CA PRO A 222 -17.71 9.99 -43.15
C PRO A 222 -18.76 9.24 -43.98
N ASP A 223 -18.65 9.29 -45.30
CA ASP A 223 -19.55 8.64 -46.27
C ASP A 223 -19.36 7.12 -46.36
N GLY A 224 -18.41 6.57 -45.60
CA GLY A 224 -18.10 5.14 -45.57
C GLY A 224 -17.17 4.68 -46.69
N ASN A 225 -16.70 5.59 -47.54
CA ASN A 225 -15.75 5.25 -48.59
C ASN A 225 -14.35 4.97 -48.02
N ARG A 226 -13.53 4.25 -48.80
CA ARG A 226 -12.10 4.03 -48.49
C ARG A 226 -11.34 5.36 -48.52
N ALA A 227 -10.20 5.45 -47.83
CA ALA A 227 -9.34 6.65 -47.83
C ALA A 227 -8.78 7.03 -49.21
N PHE A 228 -8.69 6.04 -50.12
CA PHE A 228 -8.24 6.20 -51.50
C PHE A 228 -9.25 5.58 -52.45
N ARG A 229 -9.34 6.14 -53.65
CA ARG A 229 -10.08 5.52 -54.76
C ARG A 229 -9.33 4.28 -55.20
N ALA A 230 -10.01 3.14 -55.19
CA ALA A 230 -9.44 1.86 -55.59
C ALA A 230 -10.32 1.23 -56.68
N PHE A 231 -9.69 0.79 -57.77
CA PHE A 231 -10.35 0.13 -58.89
C PHE A 231 -9.62 -1.16 -59.25
N PRO A 232 -10.33 -2.25 -59.59
CA PRO A 232 -9.69 -3.45 -60.12
C PRO A 232 -8.90 -3.12 -61.39
N ALA A 233 -7.67 -3.61 -61.50
CA ALA A 233 -6.74 -3.20 -62.55
C ALA A 233 -7.29 -3.42 -63.97
N HIS A 234 -8.07 -4.49 -64.18
CA HIS A 234 -8.70 -4.80 -65.46
C HIS A 234 -9.79 -3.81 -65.90
N THR A 235 -10.26 -2.93 -65.00
CA THR A 235 -11.30 -1.94 -65.31
C THR A 235 -10.73 -0.60 -65.78
N LEU A 236 -9.41 -0.36 -65.63
CA LEU A 236 -8.79 0.93 -65.99
C LEU A 236 -9.00 1.31 -67.47
N ALA A 237 -9.10 0.32 -68.35
CA ALA A 237 -9.38 0.52 -69.77
C ALA A 237 -10.71 1.25 -70.02
N PHE A 238 -11.66 1.16 -69.09
CA PHE A 238 -13.01 1.73 -69.21
C PHE A 238 -13.25 2.96 -68.33
N LEU A 239 -12.29 3.34 -67.48
CA LEU A 239 -12.43 4.50 -66.60
C LEU A 239 -12.30 5.81 -67.40
N PRO A 240 -13.02 6.89 -67.02
CA PRO A 240 -12.85 8.20 -67.64
C PRO A 240 -11.43 8.75 -67.45
N ASP A 241 -10.86 9.40 -68.48
CA ASP A 241 -9.52 10.01 -68.40
C ASP A 241 -9.37 10.97 -67.22
N ALA A 242 -10.41 11.75 -66.92
CA ALA A 242 -10.43 12.69 -65.81
C ALA A 242 -10.18 12.04 -64.42
N TRP A 243 -10.38 10.72 -64.29
CA TRP A 243 -10.14 10.01 -63.03
C TRP A 243 -8.68 9.55 -62.88
N LEU A 244 -7.90 9.58 -63.94
CA LEU A 244 -6.51 9.12 -64.00
C LEU A 244 -5.53 10.27 -64.30
N LYS A 245 -6.01 11.31 -65.01
CA LYS A 245 -5.23 12.50 -65.37
C LYS A 245 -4.71 13.22 -64.13
N ASP A 246 -3.43 13.56 -64.16
CA ASP A 246 -2.70 14.24 -63.09
C ASP A 246 -2.73 13.48 -61.74
N LYS A 247 -3.02 12.17 -61.75
CA LYS A 247 -3.04 11.30 -60.55
C LYS A 247 -1.78 10.45 -60.44
N ILE A 248 -1.42 10.15 -59.20
CA ILE A 248 -0.42 9.14 -58.86
C ILE A 248 -1.16 7.80 -58.76
N VAL A 249 -0.81 6.87 -59.64
CA VAL A 249 -1.50 5.57 -59.73
C VAL A 249 -0.61 4.47 -59.18
N LEU A 250 -1.03 3.85 -58.07
CA LEU A 250 -0.34 2.72 -57.45
C LEU A 250 -0.98 1.42 -57.92
N ILE A 251 -0.20 0.55 -58.55
CA ILE A 251 -0.61 -0.77 -59.01
C ILE A 251 -0.06 -1.80 -58.02
N GLY A 252 -0.92 -2.61 -57.41
CA GLY A 252 -0.47 -3.62 -56.44
C GLY A 252 -1.55 -4.66 -56.13
N ALA A 253 -1.17 -5.72 -55.42
CA ALA A 253 -2.08 -6.82 -55.10
C ALA A 253 -3.09 -6.45 -54.01
N GLU A 254 -4.36 -6.82 -54.20
CA GLU A 254 -5.39 -6.88 -53.15
C GLU A 254 -5.96 -8.31 -53.12
N LEU A 255 -5.14 -9.23 -52.62
CA LEU A 255 -5.46 -10.66 -52.50
C LEU A 255 -5.69 -11.03 -51.02
N ALA A 256 -6.33 -12.18 -50.78
CA ALA A 256 -6.74 -12.58 -49.43
C ALA A 256 -5.59 -13.06 -48.55
N GLN A 257 -4.55 -13.65 -49.16
CA GLN A 257 -3.43 -14.33 -48.46
C GLN A 257 -2.05 -13.74 -48.81
N GLU A 258 -1.98 -12.74 -49.68
CA GLU A 258 -0.70 -12.15 -50.13
C GLU A 258 -0.62 -10.68 -49.69
N ASP A 259 0.55 -10.30 -49.20
CA ASP A 259 0.96 -8.92 -48.92
C ASP A 259 -0.04 -8.11 -48.07
N ARG A 260 -0.54 -8.70 -46.98
CA ARG A 260 -1.40 -8.00 -46.01
C ARG A 260 -0.68 -7.83 -44.68
N HIS A 261 -0.77 -6.63 -44.13
CA HIS A 261 -0.04 -6.25 -42.93
C HIS A 261 -0.96 -5.68 -41.86
N LYS A 262 -0.62 -5.93 -40.59
CA LYS A 262 -1.35 -5.36 -39.47
C LYS A 262 -1.10 -3.87 -39.39
N THR A 263 -2.16 -3.09 -39.18
CA THR A 263 -2.08 -1.63 -39.00
C THR A 263 -2.90 -1.21 -37.79
N PRO A 264 -2.72 0.02 -37.29
CA PRO A 264 -3.51 0.54 -36.16
C PRO A 264 -5.03 0.39 -36.34
N ALA A 265 -5.53 0.35 -37.58
CA ALA A 265 -6.94 0.15 -37.91
C ALA A 265 -7.55 -1.16 -37.34
N ILE A 266 -6.73 -2.19 -37.09
CA ILE A 266 -7.17 -3.45 -36.49
C ILE A 266 -7.65 -3.24 -35.05
N ALA A 267 -7.11 -2.26 -34.31
CA ALA A 267 -7.47 -2.02 -32.92
C ALA A 267 -8.94 -1.66 -32.69
N THR A 268 -9.66 -1.27 -33.76
CA THR A 268 -11.09 -0.87 -33.71
C THR A 268 -11.98 -1.67 -34.67
N ASN A 269 -11.51 -2.83 -35.16
CA ASN A 269 -12.19 -3.63 -36.20
C ASN A 269 -12.52 -2.83 -37.49
N ARG A 270 -11.83 -1.72 -37.75
CA ARG A 270 -11.97 -0.93 -38.99
C ARG A 270 -11.18 -1.51 -40.16
N ALA A 271 -10.32 -2.49 -39.89
CA ALA A 271 -9.62 -3.29 -40.89
C ALA A 271 -9.88 -4.79 -40.64
N PRO A 272 -9.84 -5.62 -41.70
CA PRO A 272 -9.86 -7.08 -41.58
C PRO A 272 -8.78 -7.59 -40.63
N ALA A 273 -9.06 -8.71 -39.94
CA ALA A 273 -8.11 -9.32 -39.00
C ALA A 273 -6.79 -9.75 -39.66
N ASN A 274 -6.81 -10.06 -40.97
CA ASN A 274 -5.64 -10.36 -41.76
C ASN A 274 -4.89 -9.11 -42.28
N GLY A 275 -5.24 -7.90 -41.83
CA GLY A 275 -4.53 -6.67 -42.18
C GLY A 275 -5.08 -5.94 -43.40
N ILE A 276 -4.36 -4.90 -43.83
CA ILE A 276 -4.63 -4.16 -45.08
C ILE A 276 -3.53 -4.46 -46.11
N PRO A 277 -3.81 -4.38 -47.42
CA PRO A 277 -2.80 -4.62 -48.46
C PRO A 277 -1.61 -3.64 -48.39
N GLY A 278 -0.40 -4.10 -48.71
CA GLY A 278 0.83 -3.30 -48.70
C GLY A 278 0.74 -2.05 -49.58
N VAL A 279 0.17 -2.18 -50.79
CA VAL A 279 -0.08 -1.05 -51.69
C VAL A 279 -0.92 0.09 -51.06
N VAL A 280 -1.84 -0.25 -50.14
CA VAL A 280 -2.66 0.75 -49.42
C VAL A 280 -1.84 1.45 -48.33
N ILE A 281 -0.90 0.74 -47.69
CA ILE A 281 0.04 1.33 -46.74
C ILE A 281 0.97 2.30 -47.46
N HIS A 282 1.49 1.91 -48.63
CA HIS A 282 2.27 2.80 -49.48
C HIS A 282 1.46 4.04 -49.91
N ALA A 283 0.18 3.89 -50.25
CA ALA A 283 -0.68 5.03 -50.53
C ALA A 283 -0.81 5.99 -49.32
N HIS A 284 -0.95 5.48 -48.09
CA HIS A 284 -0.94 6.30 -46.88
C HIS A 284 0.39 7.05 -46.67
N ALA A 285 1.51 6.37 -46.87
CA ALA A 285 2.84 6.96 -46.75
C ALA A 285 3.08 8.04 -47.82
N VAL A 286 2.75 7.77 -49.08
CA VAL A 286 2.85 8.75 -50.18
C VAL A 286 1.95 9.95 -49.88
N ALA A 287 0.69 9.74 -49.52
CA ALA A 287 -0.22 10.84 -49.17
C ALA A 287 0.33 11.72 -48.04
N GLN A 288 0.92 11.11 -47.01
CA GLN A 288 1.56 11.85 -45.92
C GLN A 288 2.71 12.73 -46.41
N ILE A 289 3.57 12.20 -47.29
CA ILE A 289 4.71 12.95 -47.86
C ILE A 289 4.21 14.09 -48.74
N LEU A 290 3.19 13.85 -49.58
CA LEU A 290 2.61 14.88 -50.45
C LEU A 290 1.94 16.01 -49.66
N ASP A 291 1.18 15.66 -48.63
CA ASP A 291 0.42 16.61 -47.80
C ASP A 291 1.30 17.32 -46.75
N GLY A 292 2.56 16.88 -46.55
CA GLY A 292 3.40 17.36 -45.44
C GLY A 292 2.82 17.03 -44.06
N ARG A 293 2.01 15.96 -43.96
CA ARG A 293 1.36 15.56 -42.70
C ARG A 293 2.36 14.88 -41.76
N HIS A 294 2.11 15.03 -40.47
CA HIS A 294 2.88 14.38 -39.41
C HIS A 294 1.93 13.53 -38.58
N ALA A 295 2.41 12.37 -38.14
CA ALA A 295 1.63 11.54 -37.23
C ALA A 295 1.46 12.28 -35.88
N PRO A 296 0.35 12.04 -35.16
CA PRO A 296 0.19 12.60 -33.83
C PRO A 296 1.28 12.12 -32.85
N GLU A 297 2.16 13.03 -32.46
CA GLU A 297 3.22 12.78 -31.48
C GLU A 297 2.96 13.49 -30.15
N THR A 298 3.61 13.00 -29.11
CA THR A 298 3.63 13.65 -27.80
C THR A 298 4.85 14.54 -27.71
N PRO A 299 4.71 15.87 -27.55
CA PRO A 299 5.87 16.69 -27.28
C PRO A 299 6.44 16.34 -25.90
N PRO A 300 7.78 16.26 -25.72
CA PRO A 300 8.39 15.77 -24.48
C PRO A 300 7.93 16.51 -23.20
N LEU A 301 7.71 17.83 -23.30
CA LEU A 301 7.22 18.64 -22.19
C LEU A 301 5.85 18.15 -21.68
N TRP A 302 4.94 17.77 -22.59
CA TRP A 302 3.60 17.31 -22.22
C TRP A 302 3.62 15.95 -21.53
N GLU A 303 4.54 15.07 -21.89
CA GLU A 303 4.73 13.80 -21.19
C GLU A 303 5.20 14.03 -19.75
N VAL A 304 6.20 14.89 -19.55
CA VAL A 304 6.71 15.24 -18.21
C VAL A 304 5.62 15.90 -17.36
N LEU A 305 4.85 16.82 -17.94
CA LEU A 305 3.73 17.46 -17.25
C LEU A 305 2.64 16.45 -16.88
N ALA A 306 2.29 15.51 -17.76
CA ALA A 306 1.32 14.47 -17.45
C ALA A 306 1.78 13.61 -16.27
N LEU A 307 3.05 13.18 -16.25
CA LEU A 307 3.63 12.42 -15.13
C LEU A 307 3.61 13.22 -13.83
N LEU A 308 3.98 14.50 -13.87
CA LEU A 308 3.99 15.38 -12.70
C LEU A 308 2.59 15.57 -12.14
N VAL A 309 1.61 15.86 -13.00
CA VAL A 309 0.22 16.09 -12.60
C VAL A 309 -0.39 14.84 -11.99
N THR A 310 -0.19 13.66 -12.60
CA THR A 310 -0.78 12.42 -12.08
C THR A 310 -0.07 11.91 -10.82
N ALA A 311 1.26 12.04 -10.73
CA ALA A 311 1.99 11.75 -9.49
C ALA A 311 1.57 12.68 -8.35
N GLY A 312 1.44 13.98 -8.64
CA GLY A 312 0.95 14.98 -7.70
C GLY A 312 -0.46 14.69 -7.21
N LEU A 313 -1.37 14.32 -8.13
CA LEU A 313 -2.73 13.89 -7.80
C LEU A 313 -2.74 12.65 -6.91
N GLY A 314 -1.91 11.64 -7.21
CA GLY A 314 -1.82 10.41 -6.40
C GLY A 314 -1.35 10.70 -4.98
N LEU A 315 -0.34 11.57 -4.85
CA LEU A 315 0.13 12.02 -3.54
C LEU A 315 -0.94 12.82 -2.78
N ALA A 316 -1.64 13.73 -3.45
CA ALA A 316 -2.72 14.52 -2.87
C ALA A 316 -3.87 13.63 -2.36
N LEU A 317 -4.30 12.64 -3.16
CA LEU A 317 -5.33 11.68 -2.76
C LEU A 317 -4.91 10.87 -1.53
N SER A 318 -3.64 10.49 -1.43
CA SER A 318 -3.11 9.76 -0.28
C SER A 318 -3.17 10.59 1.02
N ALA A 319 -3.06 11.91 0.92
CA ALA A 319 -3.05 12.86 2.03
C ALA A 319 -4.43 13.26 2.55
N LEU A 320 -5.52 12.90 1.85
CA LEU A 320 -6.89 13.18 2.30
C LEU A 320 -7.21 12.49 3.63
N ASN A 321 -8.05 13.09 4.47
CA ASN A 321 -8.47 12.48 5.74
C ASN A 321 -9.67 11.52 5.52
N LEU A 322 -9.45 10.45 4.76
CA LEU A 322 -10.47 9.46 4.37
C LEU A 322 -10.03 8.03 4.75
N PRO A 323 -10.96 7.07 4.90
CA PRO A 323 -10.63 5.66 5.05
C PRO A 323 -9.78 5.15 3.87
N ALA A 324 -8.86 4.22 4.14
CA ALA A 324 -7.93 3.69 3.13
C ALA A 324 -8.65 3.11 1.91
N VAL A 325 -9.77 2.42 2.11
CA VAL A 325 -10.59 1.85 1.03
C VAL A 325 -11.09 2.95 0.08
N LEU A 326 -11.59 4.06 0.63
CA LEU A 326 -12.10 5.16 -0.18
C LEU A 326 -10.98 5.85 -0.97
N LYS A 327 -9.77 5.95 -0.41
CA LYS A 327 -8.59 6.47 -1.12
C LYS A 327 -8.23 5.59 -2.33
N VAL A 328 -8.23 4.26 -2.15
CA VAL A 328 -7.97 3.32 -3.26
C VAL A 328 -9.02 3.45 -4.35
N VAL A 329 -10.30 3.55 -3.98
CA VAL A 329 -11.40 3.77 -4.92
C VAL A 329 -11.21 5.09 -5.68
N LEU A 330 -10.91 6.19 -4.99
CA LEU A 330 -10.67 7.49 -5.64
C LEU A 330 -9.47 7.46 -6.57
N THR A 331 -8.37 6.78 -6.22
CA THR A 331 -7.22 6.61 -7.11
C THR A 331 -7.58 5.78 -8.35
N ALA A 332 -8.39 4.73 -8.21
CA ALA A 332 -8.88 3.95 -9.35
C ALA A 332 -9.79 4.79 -10.26
N VAL A 333 -10.71 5.57 -9.69
CA VAL A 333 -11.57 6.51 -10.43
C VAL A 333 -10.73 7.56 -11.15
N ALA A 334 -9.70 8.12 -10.49
CA ALA A 334 -8.78 9.08 -11.11
C ALA A 334 -7.99 8.45 -12.26
N ALA A 335 -7.56 7.19 -12.14
CA ALA A 335 -6.90 6.46 -13.22
C ALA A 335 -7.83 6.30 -14.43
N VAL A 336 -9.08 5.84 -14.21
CA VAL A 336 -10.09 5.76 -15.28
C VAL A 336 -10.36 7.14 -15.90
N GLY A 337 -10.47 8.19 -15.07
CA GLY A 337 -10.62 9.57 -15.52
C GLY A 337 -9.48 10.05 -16.40
N CYS A 338 -8.23 9.68 -16.08
CA CYS A 338 -7.06 9.97 -16.92
C CYS A 338 -7.18 9.32 -18.31
N TRP A 339 -7.67 8.08 -18.38
CA TRP A 339 -7.87 7.38 -19.64
C TRP A 339 -8.98 8.02 -20.48
N VAL A 340 -10.16 8.25 -19.88
CA VAL A 340 -11.28 8.92 -20.55
C VAL A 340 -10.85 10.31 -21.02
N GLY A 341 -10.18 11.09 -20.16
CA GLY A 341 -9.66 12.41 -20.47
C GLY A 341 -8.64 12.40 -21.61
N GLY A 342 -7.72 11.42 -21.65
CA GLY A 342 -6.73 11.32 -22.72
C GLY A 342 -7.32 10.88 -24.06
N PHE A 343 -8.35 10.01 -24.07
CA PHE A 343 -9.11 9.70 -25.28
C PHE A 343 -9.87 10.93 -25.79
N TYR A 344 -10.56 11.64 -24.90
CA TYR A 344 -11.27 12.88 -25.23
C TYR A 344 -10.32 13.95 -25.77
N LEU A 345 -9.19 14.19 -25.10
CA LEU A 345 -8.21 15.20 -25.48
C LEU A 345 -7.63 14.91 -26.87
N TYR A 346 -7.35 13.64 -27.19
CA TYR A 346 -6.94 13.25 -28.52
C TYR A 346 -8.01 13.55 -29.57
N GLY A 347 -9.28 13.16 -29.35
CA GLY A 347 -10.35 13.47 -30.30
C GLY A 347 -10.60 14.97 -30.49
N ALA A 348 -10.43 15.77 -29.43
CA ALA A 348 -10.63 17.21 -29.47
C ALA A 348 -9.47 17.98 -30.12
N SER A 349 -8.22 17.63 -29.81
CA SER A 349 -7.03 18.42 -30.15
C SER A 349 -6.00 17.72 -31.04
N GLY A 350 -6.11 16.40 -31.22
CA GLY A 350 -5.09 15.57 -31.87
C GLY A 350 -3.89 15.24 -30.97
N LEU A 351 -3.83 15.74 -29.72
CA LEU A 351 -2.71 15.51 -28.82
C LEU A 351 -2.71 14.06 -28.31
N MET A 352 -1.67 13.30 -28.65
CA MET A 352 -1.53 11.89 -28.29
C MET A 352 -0.74 11.72 -26.99
N LEU A 353 -1.33 12.07 -25.83
CA LEU A 353 -0.66 11.86 -24.52
C LEU A 353 -0.50 10.37 -24.18
N PRO A 354 0.62 9.92 -23.60
CA PRO A 354 0.73 8.56 -23.09
C PRO A 354 -0.23 8.34 -21.91
N LEU A 355 -0.75 7.13 -21.78
CA LEU A 355 -1.74 6.78 -20.75
C LEU A 355 -1.16 5.85 -19.69
N VAL A 356 -0.32 4.90 -20.09
CA VAL A 356 0.24 3.86 -19.20
C VAL A 356 1.20 4.49 -18.19
N GLY A 357 2.17 5.28 -18.67
CA GLY A 357 3.17 5.94 -17.81
C GLY A 357 2.54 6.83 -16.73
N PRO A 358 1.68 7.81 -17.07
CA PRO A 358 0.98 8.65 -16.10
C PRO A 358 0.09 7.87 -15.12
N SER A 359 -0.52 6.76 -15.55
CA SER A 359 -1.31 5.89 -14.67
C SER A 359 -0.43 5.17 -13.64
N LEU A 360 0.75 4.69 -14.06
CA LEU A 360 1.73 4.08 -13.15
C LEU A 360 2.25 5.10 -12.14
N ALA A 361 2.54 6.32 -12.57
CA ALA A 361 2.97 7.40 -11.68
C ALA A 361 1.88 7.74 -10.63
N LEU A 362 0.61 7.81 -11.04
CA LEU A 362 -0.54 8.00 -10.13
C LEU A 362 -0.59 6.90 -9.05
N LEU A 363 -0.57 5.64 -9.48
CA LEU A 363 -0.68 4.48 -8.60
C LEU A 363 0.52 4.37 -7.66
N ALA A 364 1.73 4.57 -8.18
CA ALA A 364 2.97 4.53 -7.40
C ALA A 364 2.99 5.64 -6.34
N ALA A 365 2.66 6.89 -6.71
CA ALA A 365 2.61 8.01 -5.77
C ALA A 365 1.54 7.82 -4.69
N SER A 366 0.34 7.36 -5.08
CA SER A 366 -0.75 7.08 -4.14
C SER A 366 -0.38 5.95 -3.17
N GLY A 367 0.17 4.84 -3.68
CA GLY A 367 0.57 3.68 -2.86
C GLY A 367 1.71 4.00 -1.90
N ALA A 368 2.75 4.67 -2.40
CA ALA A 368 3.88 5.11 -1.56
C ALA A 368 3.45 6.15 -0.52
N GLY A 369 2.58 7.10 -0.89
CA GLY A 369 2.00 8.08 0.02
C GLY A 369 1.19 7.45 1.16
N LEU A 370 0.31 6.50 0.83
CA LEU A 370 -0.45 5.71 1.81
C LEU A 370 0.47 4.95 2.78
N ALA A 371 1.49 4.26 2.25
CA ALA A 371 2.44 3.50 3.06
C ALA A 371 3.31 4.42 3.95
N TRP A 372 3.66 5.60 3.48
CA TRP A 372 4.45 6.57 4.23
C TRP A 372 3.65 7.22 5.36
N LEU A 373 2.46 7.75 5.06
CA LEU A 373 1.57 8.37 6.05
C LEU A 373 1.13 7.34 7.11
N GLY A 374 0.73 6.13 6.69
CA GLY A 374 0.33 5.07 7.61
C GLY A 374 1.46 4.61 8.53
N ARG A 375 2.71 4.58 8.06
CA ARG A 375 3.88 4.30 8.93
C ARG A 375 4.09 5.40 9.97
N ARG A 376 3.94 6.67 9.59
CA ARG A 376 4.08 7.79 10.52
C ARG A 376 3.03 7.77 11.61
N GLU A 377 1.76 7.54 11.24
CA GLU A 377 0.67 7.42 12.22
C GLU A 377 0.92 6.28 13.21
N ARG A 378 1.34 5.10 12.71
CA ARG A 378 1.66 3.95 13.59
C ARG A 378 2.83 4.25 14.52
N HIS A 379 3.91 4.84 14.02
CA HIS A 379 5.05 5.22 14.85
C HIS A 379 4.68 6.25 15.90
N GLN A 380 3.85 7.24 15.56
CA GLN A 380 3.41 8.26 16.50
C GLN A 380 2.52 7.66 17.59
N LYS A 381 1.57 6.79 17.22
CA LYS A 381 0.75 6.05 18.20
C LYS A 381 1.60 5.14 19.09
N ALA A 382 2.56 4.42 18.54
CA ALA A 382 3.45 3.56 19.30
C ALA A 382 4.35 4.35 20.27
N PHE A 383 4.87 5.50 19.84
CA PHE A 383 5.66 6.38 20.70
C PHE A 383 4.82 6.95 21.84
N ILE A 384 3.61 7.43 21.55
CA ILE A 384 2.67 7.91 22.58
C ILE A 384 2.37 6.77 23.57
N ARG A 385 2.03 5.57 23.09
CA ARG A 385 1.78 4.40 23.95
C ARG A 385 2.98 4.10 24.85
N ALA A 386 4.17 3.99 24.28
CA ALA A 386 5.40 3.69 25.03
C ALA A 386 5.74 4.77 26.07
N ALA A 387 5.55 6.04 25.73
CA ALA A 387 5.80 7.15 26.64
C ALA A 387 4.79 7.17 27.80
N PHE A 388 3.49 6.97 27.52
CA PHE A 388 2.44 7.00 28.54
C PHE A 388 2.46 5.76 29.45
N SER A 389 2.86 4.59 28.96
CA SER A 389 2.99 3.37 29.78
C SER A 389 4.08 3.46 30.87
N GLN A 390 4.95 4.46 30.84
CA GLN A 390 5.92 4.71 31.90
C GLN A 390 5.33 5.48 33.10
N PHE A 391 4.17 6.13 32.92
CA PHE A 391 3.56 6.99 33.93
C PHE A 391 2.22 6.45 34.46
N THR A 392 1.72 5.34 33.92
CA THR A 392 0.39 4.79 34.21
C THR A 392 0.31 3.33 33.77
N SER A 393 -0.57 2.52 34.39
CA SER A 393 -0.69 1.09 34.08
C SER A 393 -0.99 0.86 32.57
N PRO A 394 -0.44 -0.21 31.96
CA PRO A 394 -0.68 -0.53 30.55
C PRO A 394 -2.18 -0.61 30.20
N THR A 395 -2.99 -1.13 31.14
CA THR A 395 -4.44 -1.27 31.00
C THR A 395 -5.15 0.07 30.85
N VAL A 396 -4.73 1.09 31.61
CA VAL A 396 -5.31 2.44 31.52
C VAL A 396 -4.86 3.13 30.22
N VAL A 397 -3.60 2.97 29.81
CA VAL A 397 -3.09 3.49 28.53
C VAL A 397 -3.82 2.87 27.35
N ASP A 398 -4.03 1.56 27.36
CA ASP A 398 -4.72 0.87 26.27
C ASP A 398 -6.19 1.28 26.17
N ASP A 399 -6.90 1.45 27.31
CA ASP A 399 -8.26 1.96 27.31
C ASP A 399 -8.34 3.42 26.81
N LEU A 400 -7.39 4.29 27.20
CA LEU A 400 -7.32 5.69 26.74
C LEU A 400 -7.04 5.81 25.24
N VAL A 401 -6.17 4.96 24.70
CA VAL A 401 -5.84 4.93 23.26
C VAL A 401 -7.03 4.45 22.43
N GLN A 402 -7.80 3.47 22.94
CA GLN A 402 -8.98 2.94 22.26
C GLN A 402 -10.19 3.86 22.41
N ASN A 403 -10.36 4.48 23.58
CA ASN A 403 -11.51 5.30 23.93
C ASN A 403 -11.07 6.67 24.48
N PRO A 404 -10.58 7.60 23.64
CA PRO A 404 -10.14 8.92 24.08
C PRO A 404 -11.22 9.73 24.80
N ALA A 405 -12.51 9.39 24.59
CA ALA A 405 -13.63 10.03 25.27
C ALA A 405 -13.73 9.71 26.78
N ARG A 406 -13.03 8.67 27.27
CA ARG A 406 -12.97 8.29 28.69
C ARG A 406 -12.05 9.18 29.54
N LEU A 407 -11.27 10.08 28.91
CA LEU A 407 -10.50 11.15 29.57
C LEU A 407 -11.37 12.24 30.25
N ARG A 408 -12.69 12.06 30.32
CA ARG A 408 -13.58 13.02 30.97
C ARG A 408 -13.46 12.88 32.49
N LEU A 409 -13.47 14.03 33.17
CA LEU A 409 -13.59 14.10 34.63
C LEU A 409 -14.91 13.48 35.07
N GLY A 410 -14.84 12.67 36.12
CA GLY A 410 -15.98 11.92 36.63
C GLY A 410 -15.54 10.53 37.06
N GLY A 411 -16.38 9.90 37.89
CA GLY A 411 -16.16 8.54 38.34
C GLY A 411 -17.47 7.79 38.41
N GLU A 412 -17.34 6.47 38.38
CA GLU A 412 -18.45 5.53 38.46
C GLU A 412 -18.37 4.75 39.77
N ARG A 413 -19.52 4.55 40.40
CA ARG A 413 -19.61 3.76 41.63
C ARG A 413 -19.60 2.28 41.26
N ARG A 414 -18.58 1.56 41.70
CA ARG A 414 -18.37 0.13 41.44
C ARG A 414 -17.97 -0.61 42.70
N GLU A 415 -18.25 -1.91 42.73
CA GLU A 415 -17.67 -2.83 43.69
C GLU A 415 -16.23 -3.12 43.24
N LEU A 416 -15.25 -2.87 44.11
CA LEU A 416 -13.82 -2.99 43.81
C LEU A 416 -13.11 -3.69 44.96
N THR A 417 -11.92 -4.23 44.70
CA THR A 417 -11.01 -4.69 45.77
C THR A 417 -9.74 -3.87 45.78
N PHE A 418 -9.35 -3.44 46.96
CA PHE A 418 -8.16 -2.64 47.19
C PHE A 418 -7.10 -3.46 47.90
N VAL A 419 -5.85 -3.35 47.44
CA VAL A 419 -4.68 -3.88 48.12
C VAL A 419 -3.79 -2.70 48.51
N PHE A 420 -3.48 -2.60 49.79
CA PHE A 420 -2.50 -1.66 50.34
C PHE A 420 -1.33 -2.45 50.87
N SER A 421 -0.10 -2.01 50.57
CA SER A 421 1.09 -2.54 51.21
C SER A 421 1.93 -1.43 51.83
N ASP A 422 2.68 -1.73 52.88
CA ASP A 422 3.66 -0.85 53.52
C ASP A 422 4.82 -1.68 54.11
N LEU A 423 6.05 -1.14 54.11
CA LEU A 423 7.21 -1.84 54.65
C LEU A 423 7.41 -1.49 56.12
N ALA A 424 7.40 -2.51 56.98
CA ALA A 424 7.56 -2.32 58.42
C ALA A 424 8.91 -1.67 58.76
N GLY A 425 8.89 -0.50 59.39
CA GLY A 425 10.12 0.15 59.86
C GLY A 425 10.93 0.85 58.77
N PHE A 426 10.35 1.08 57.59
CA PHE A 426 11.01 1.76 56.47
C PHE A 426 11.64 3.11 56.83
N THR A 427 10.90 3.97 57.54
CA THR A 427 11.42 5.28 57.95
C THR A 427 12.73 5.14 58.75
N SER A 428 12.76 4.21 59.71
CA SER A 428 13.95 3.94 60.51
C SER A 428 15.08 3.29 59.71
N LEU A 429 14.76 2.55 58.65
CA LEU A 429 15.74 1.96 57.74
C LEU A 429 16.42 3.05 56.88
N ILE A 430 15.65 3.96 56.31
CA ILE A 430 16.18 5.08 55.49
C ILE A 430 16.94 6.10 56.34
N GLU A 431 16.51 6.38 57.58
CA GLU A 431 17.22 7.30 58.48
C GLU A 431 18.61 6.82 58.89
N LYS A 432 18.84 5.51 58.92
CA LYS A 432 20.08 4.89 59.41
C LYS A 432 21.07 4.51 58.29
N ALA A 433 20.60 4.45 57.05
CA ALA A 433 21.38 3.90 55.95
C ALA A 433 21.81 4.98 54.95
N ASP A 434 22.88 4.72 54.20
CA ASP A 434 23.34 5.60 53.13
C ASP A 434 22.33 5.60 51.96
N PRO A 435 21.81 6.76 51.52
CA PRO A 435 20.90 6.85 50.38
C PRO A 435 21.43 6.20 49.09
N GLU A 436 22.75 6.24 48.85
CA GLU A 436 23.35 5.65 47.64
C GLU A 436 23.24 4.11 47.63
N ASP A 437 23.27 3.48 48.81
CA ASP A 437 23.17 2.02 48.96
C ASP A 437 21.72 1.53 49.06
N MET A 438 20.82 2.35 49.62
CA MET A 438 19.41 1.96 49.84
C MET A 438 18.50 2.21 48.64
N LEU A 439 18.72 3.27 47.87
CA LEU A 439 17.86 3.59 46.73
C LEU A 439 17.83 2.47 45.67
N PRO A 440 18.96 1.83 45.27
CA PRO A 440 18.92 0.71 44.33
C PRO A 440 18.13 -0.49 44.88
N ARG A 441 18.24 -0.77 46.18
CA ARG A 441 17.52 -1.88 46.83
C ARG A 441 16.02 -1.61 46.87
N LEU A 442 15.62 -0.40 47.28
CA LEU A 442 14.23 0.02 47.26
C LEU A 442 13.63 -0.04 45.86
N ASN A 443 14.35 0.44 44.85
CA ASN A 443 13.88 0.38 43.46
C ASN A 443 13.70 -1.06 42.98
N ALA A 444 14.63 -1.97 43.30
CA ALA A 444 14.49 -3.39 42.96
C ALA A 444 13.31 -4.07 43.67
N TYR A 445 13.08 -3.72 44.94
CA TYR A 445 11.92 -4.18 45.71
C TYR A 445 10.60 -3.69 45.08
N LEU A 446 10.48 -2.37 44.83
CA LEU A 446 9.30 -1.77 44.21
C LEU A 446 9.05 -2.31 42.80
N GLU A 447 10.10 -2.52 42.00
CA GLU A 447 10.01 -3.12 40.66
C GLU A 447 9.41 -4.54 40.74
N GLY A 448 9.92 -5.37 41.66
CA GLY A 448 9.41 -6.72 41.88
C GLY A 448 7.95 -6.74 42.33
N MET A 449 7.58 -5.89 43.28
CA MET A 449 6.21 -5.75 43.77
C MET A 449 5.26 -5.25 42.66
N CYS A 450 5.66 -4.22 41.91
CA CYS A 450 4.87 -3.68 40.79
C CYS A 450 4.64 -4.73 39.70
N ARG A 451 5.66 -5.53 39.37
CA ARG A 451 5.52 -6.62 38.40
C ARG A 451 4.45 -7.61 38.81
N ILE A 452 4.46 -8.06 40.08
CA ILE A 452 3.44 -8.98 40.62
C ILE A 452 2.04 -8.36 40.52
N VAL A 453 1.89 -7.08 40.86
CA VAL A 453 0.60 -6.37 40.73
C VAL A 453 0.09 -6.43 39.29
N PHE A 454 0.95 -6.15 38.31
CA PHE A 454 0.56 -6.18 36.90
C PHE A 454 0.27 -7.59 36.38
N ASP A 455 1.02 -8.61 36.83
CA ASP A 455 0.80 -10.02 36.44
C ASP A 455 -0.59 -10.52 36.89
N HIS A 456 -1.10 -10.02 38.02
CA HIS A 456 -2.46 -10.32 38.50
C HIS A 456 -3.56 -9.44 37.86
N GLY A 457 -3.18 -8.47 37.03
CA GLY A 457 -4.09 -7.53 36.40
C GLY A 457 -4.54 -6.38 37.29
N GLY A 458 -3.79 -6.06 38.35
CA GLY A 458 -4.06 -4.92 39.21
C GLY A 458 -3.73 -3.59 38.53
N THR A 459 -4.53 -2.56 38.83
CA THR A 459 -4.28 -1.19 38.42
C THR A 459 -3.58 -0.44 39.55
N MET A 460 -2.37 0.05 39.29
CA MET A 460 -1.63 0.88 40.25
C MET A 460 -2.32 2.24 40.38
N ASP A 461 -2.79 2.57 41.58
CA ASP A 461 -3.34 3.89 41.91
C ASP A 461 -2.20 4.88 42.17
N LYS A 462 -1.32 4.54 43.12
CA LYS A 462 -0.12 5.32 43.43
C LYS A 462 0.90 4.49 44.22
N ILE A 463 2.14 4.96 44.17
CA ILE A 463 3.25 4.52 45.02
C ILE A 463 3.55 5.68 45.96
N VAL A 464 3.55 5.45 47.28
CA VAL A 464 3.82 6.47 48.30
C VAL A 464 4.99 6.00 49.15
N GLY A 465 6.21 6.43 48.79
CA GLY A 465 7.42 5.91 49.42
C GLY A 465 7.62 4.43 49.11
N ASP A 466 7.49 3.59 50.12
CA ASP A 466 7.56 2.13 50.10
C ASP A 466 6.18 1.45 49.99
N ALA A 467 5.10 2.23 50.05
CA ALA A 467 3.73 1.73 50.02
C ALA A 467 3.17 1.62 48.59
N LEU A 468 2.41 0.55 48.33
CA LEU A 468 1.67 0.37 47.08
C LEU A 468 0.17 0.46 47.32
N HIS A 469 -0.51 1.23 46.47
CA HIS A 469 -1.97 1.29 46.44
C HIS A 469 -2.47 0.71 45.12
N VAL A 470 -3.28 -0.34 45.20
CA VAL A 470 -3.70 -1.10 44.02
C VAL A 470 -5.21 -1.26 44.00
N ILE A 471 -5.78 -1.12 42.81
CA ILE A 471 -7.21 -1.27 42.53
C ILE A 471 -7.40 -2.50 41.63
N PHE A 472 -8.31 -3.39 42.01
CA PHE A 472 -8.83 -4.48 41.19
C PHE A 472 -10.31 -4.23 40.87
N GLY A 473 -10.74 -4.59 39.65
CA GLY A 473 -12.09 -4.32 39.14
C GLY A 473 -12.25 -3.04 38.32
N ALA A 474 -11.17 -2.30 38.07
CA ALA A 474 -11.15 -1.10 37.24
C ALA A 474 -9.77 -0.88 36.58
N PRO A 475 -9.65 -0.21 35.40
CA PRO A 475 -10.73 0.36 34.58
C PRO A 475 -11.52 -0.68 33.76
N GLY A 476 -10.95 -1.87 33.57
CA GLY A 476 -11.64 -3.00 32.93
C GLY A 476 -12.48 -3.79 33.93
N ASP A 477 -13.55 -4.42 33.45
CA ASP A 477 -14.38 -5.28 34.30
C ASP A 477 -13.61 -6.56 34.69
N GLN A 478 -13.50 -6.81 35.99
CA GLN A 478 -12.92 -8.04 36.55
C GLN A 478 -13.92 -8.64 37.54
N PRO A 479 -14.84 -9.52 37.09
CA PRO A 479 -15.81 -10.16 37.97
C PRO A 479 -15.17 -10.96 39.12
N ASP A 480 -13.90 -11.33 38.95
CA ASP A 480 -13.08 -12.05 39.92
C ASP A 480 -12.08 -11.15 40.68
N HIS A 481 -12.33 -9.84 40.75
CA HIS A 481 -11.42 -8.84 41.33
C HIS A 481 -10.95 -9.21 42.76
N ALA A 482 -11.84 -9.73 43.61
CA ALA A 482 -11.48 -10.13 44.98
C ALA A 482 -10.48 -11.31 45.01
N ARG A 483 -10.70 -12.31 44.15
CA ARG A 483 -9.80 -13.47 44.04
C ARG A 483 -8.43 -13.07 43.49
N ARG A 484 -8.39 -12.18 42.49
CA ARG A 484 -7.15 -11.62 41.93
C ARG A 484 -6.38 -10.82 42.96
N ALA A 485 -7.06 -9.92 43.66
CA ALA A 485 -6.46 -9.11 44.71
C ALA A 485 -5.87 -9.98 45.84
N MET A 486 -6.58 -11.04 46.23
CA MET A 486 -6.09 -11.95 47.25
C MET A 486 -4.89 -12.79 46.77
N ALA A 487 -4.94 -13.33 45.56
CA ALA A 487 -3.80 -14.03 44.97
C ALA A 487 -2.57 -13.10 44.85
N CYS A 488 -2.78 -11.85 44.43
CA CYS A 488 -1.76 -10.82 44.39
C CYS A 488 -1.17 -10.56 45.78
N ALA A 489 -2.01 -10.36 46.81
CA ALA A 489 -1.54 -10.15 48.18
C ALA A 489 -0.67 -11.31 48.69
N MET A 490 -1.02 -12.56 48.37
CA MET A 490 -0.24 -13.73 48.75
C MET A 490 1.11 -13.80 48.01
N ASP A 491 1.14 -13.47 46.72
CA ASP A 491 2.39 -13.45 45.94
C ASP A 491 3.30 -12.29 46.34
N LEU A 492 2.72 -11.13 46.70
CA LEU A 492 3.44 -9.99 47.26
C LEU A 492 4.08 -10.36 48.60
N ASP A 493 3.34 -10.99 49.52
CA ASP A 493 3.87 -11.48 50.81
C ASP A 493 4.98 -12.52 50.58
N ALA A 494 4.78 -13.49 49.70
CA ALA A 494 5.79 -14.50 49.38
C ALA A 494 7.06 -13.89 48.76
N PHE A 495 6.92 -12.90 47.87
CA PHE A 495 8.05 -12.17 47.31
C PHE A 495 8.77 -11.35 48.38
N ALA A 496 8.03 -10.59 49.19
CA ALA A 496 8.59 -9.76 50.25
C ALA A 496 9.37 -10.59 51.27
N ARG A 497 8.84 -11.73 51.72
CA ARG A 497 9.55 -12.64 52.64
C ARG A 497 10.87 -13.14 52.06
N ARG A 498 10.89 -13.53 50.78
CA ARG A 498 12.14 -13.93 50.11
C ARG A 498 13.13 -12.76 50.00
N TYR A 499 12.64 -11.60 49.58
CA TYR A 499 13.46 -10.40 49.44
C TYR A 499 14.08 -9.99 50.78
N VAL A 500 13.30 -9.99 51.86
CA VAL A 500 13.78 -9.74 53.22
C VAL A 500 14.85 -10.74 53.63
N ALA A 501 14.64 -12.04 53.40
CA ALA A 501 15.62 -13.06 53.73
C ALA A 501 16.95 -12.87 52.98
N ASP A 502 16.88 -12.53 51.68
CA ASP A 502 18.06 -12.25 50.86
C ASP A 502 18.81 -10.99 51.35
N GLN A 503 18.07 -9.97 51.75
CA GLN A 503 18.63 -8.73 52.30
C GLN A 503 19.28 -8.93 53.67
N GLN A 504 18.65 -9.72 54.54
CA GLN A 504 19.18 -10.09 55.85
C GLN A 504 20.46 -10.92 55.71
N ALA A 505 20.53 -11.83 54.74
CA ALA A 505 21.75 -12.59 54.42
C ALA A 505 22.91 -11.68 53.97
N GLN A 506 22.61 -10.49 53.47
CA GLN A 506 23.58 -9.45 53.10
C GLN A 506 23.85 -8.44 54.23
N GLY A 507 23.33 -8.68 55.44
CA GLY A 507 23.53 -7.82 56.61
C GLY A 507 22.64 -6.57 56.64
N VAL A 508 21.60 -6.50 55.82
CA VAL A 508 20.64 -5.38 55.79
C VAL A 508 19.36 -5.79 56.54
N ASP A 509 19.02 -5.04 57.58
CA ASP A 509 17.79 -5.24 58.36
C ASP A 509 16.57 -4.69 57.60
N PHE A 510 16.08 -5.45 56.62
CA PHE A 510 14.89 -5.09 55.83
C PHE A 510 13.62 -5.60 56.52
N GLY A 511 12.62 -4.73 56.67
CA GLY A 511 11.38 -5.07 57.37
C GLY A 511 10.43 -5.97 56.56
N GLY A 512 9.51 -6.64 57.24
CA GLY A 512 8.41 -7.36 56.59
C GLY A 512 7.41 -6.41 55.91
N THR A 513 6.71 -6.88 54.88
CA THR A 513 5.67 -6.10 54.19
C THR A 513 4.30 -6.43 54.75
N ARG A 514 3.63 -5.40 55.26
CA ARG A 514 2.24 -5.50 55.71
C ARG A 514 1.31 -5.26 54.54
N ILE A 515 0.24 -6.03 54.45
CA ILE A 515 -0.71 -6.00 53.35
C ILE A 515 -2.13 -6.00 53.90
N GLY A 516 -2.94 -5.05 53.44
CA GLY A 516 -4.37 -4.92 53.76
C GLY A 516 -5.22 -5.10 52.51
N VAL A 517 -6.23 -5.98 52.58
CA VAL A 517 -7.13 -6.27 51.47
C VAL A 517 -8.58 -6.08 51.88
N HIS A 518 -9.33 -5.28 51.13
CA HIS A 518 -10.76 -5.06 51.36
C HIS A 518 -11.53 -4.87 50.06
N SER A 519 -12.71 -5.51 50.01
CA SER A 519 -13.69 -5.39 48.93
C SER A 519 -14.86 -4.55 49.40
N GLY A 520 -15.26 -3.58 48.59
CA GLY A 520 -16.42 -2.75 48.87
C GLY A 520 -16.69 -1.72 47.79
N PRO A 521 -17.81 -0.96 47.91
CA PRO A 521 -18.19 0.03 46.92
C PRO A 521 -17.29 1.28 47.02
N ALA A 522 -16.80 1.75 45.89
CA ALA A 522 -16.06 3.00 45.76
C ALA A 522 -16.37 3.70 44.42
N VAL A 523 -16.08 4.98 44.34
CA VAL A 523 -16.17 5.75 43.09
C VAL A 523 -14.79 5.79 42.47
N VAL A 524 -14.64 5.20 41.29
CA VAL A 524 -13.38 5.15 40.53
C VAL A 524 -13.48 5.98 39.26
N GLY A 525 -12.43 6.69 38.90
CA GLY A 525 -12.41 7.49 37.68
C GLY A 525 -11.30 8.54 37.66
N ASN A 526 -11.40 9.47 36.73
CA ASN A 526 -10.45 10.58 36.61
C ASN A 526 -10.91 11.74 37.51
N PHE A 527 -10.11 12.05 38.52
CA PHE A 527 -10.35 13.13 39.48
C PHE A 527 -9.27 14.21 39.35
N GLY A 528 -9.64 15.48 39.54
CA GLY A 528 -8.73 16.63 39.40
C GLY A 528 -9.34 17.80 38.64
N GLY A 529 -8.50 18.71 38.14
CA GLY A 529 -8.91 19.89 37.38
C GLY A 529 -7.75 20.59 36.67
N GLY A 530 -7.97 21.01 35.41
CA GLY A 530 -6.95 21.67 34.59
C GLY A 530 -5.95 20.67 33.97
N PRO A 531 -4.63 20.94 33.98
CA PRO A 531 -3.63 20.05 33.37
C PRO A 531 -3.28 18.80 34.22
N PHE A 532 -3.83 18.68 35.43
CA PHE A 532 -3.57 17.56 36.34
C PHE A 532 -4.87 16.80 36.63
N PHE A 533 -4.89 15.53 36.26
CA PHE A 533 -5.95 14.58 36.58
C PHE A 533 -5.30 13.23 36.93
N ASP A 534 -5.79 12.60 38.00
CA ASP A 534 -5.33 11.29 38.47
C ASP A 534 -6.48 10.29 38.33
N TYR A 535 -6.19 9.12 37.77
CA TYR A 535 -7.11 8.00 37.78
C TYR A 535 -7.01 7.30 39.13
N THR A 536 -8.00 7.49 40.00
CA THR A 536 -7.97 7.00 41.39
C THR A 536 -9.35 6.53 41.85
N ALA A 537 -9.43 5.97 43.05
CA ALA A 537 -10.67 5.58 43.69
C ALA A 537 -10.90 6.34 45.01
N HIS A 538 -12.15 6.74 45.24
CA HIS A 538 -12.58 7.40 46.47
C HIS A 538 -13.74 6.64 47.10
N GLY A 539 -13.64 6.37 48.40
CA GLY A 539 -14.69 5.68 49.13
C GLY A 539 -14.25 5.23 50.52
N ASP A 540 -15.17 4.61 51.23
CA ASP A 540 -14.86 4.01 52.53
C ASP A 540 -14.03 2.73 52.40
N ALA A 541 -14.22 2.00 51.30
CA ALA A 541 -13.53 0.73 51.05
C ALA A 541 -12.00 0.89 50.92
N ILE A 542 -11.54 1.91 50.18
CA ILE A 542 -10.11 2.22 50.03
C ILE A 542 -9.47 2.57 51.39
N ASN A 543 -10.15 3.38 52.21
CA ASN A 543 -9.67 3.73 53.55
C ASN A 543 -9.64 2.51 54.50
N THR A 544 -10.59 1.59 54.33
CA THR A 544 -10.65 0.36 55.12
C THR A 544 -9.50 -0.58 54.79
N ALA A 545 -9.14 -0.74 53.51
CA ALA A 545 -7.96 -1.51 53.10
C ALA A 545 -6.67 -0.93 53.70
N ALA A 546 -6.47 0.39 53.63
CA ALA A 546 -5.32 1.06 54.23
C ALA A 546 -5.24 0.84 55.76
N ARG A 547 -6.39 0.87 56.46
CA ARG A 547 -6.43 0.60 57.91
C ARG A 547 -6.14 -0.86 58.24
N LEU A 548 -6.55 -1.81 57.38
CA LEU A 548 -6.22 -3.22 57.56
C LEU A 548 -4.73 -3.49 57.37
N GLU A 549 -4.09 -2.81 56.41
CA GLU A 549 -2.62 -2.84 56.26
C GLU A 549 -2.00 -2.45 57.60
N SER A 550 -2.34 -1.27 58.13
CA SER A 550 -1.68 -0.77 59.33
C SER A 550 -2.01 -1.60 60.59
N ALA A 551 -3.20 -2.23 60.62
CA ALA A 551 -3.63 -3.09 61.72
C ALA A 551 -2.78 -4.36 61.87
N ASN A 552 -2.14 -4.83 60.80
CA ASN A 552 -1.17 -5.95 60.85
C ASN A 552 -0.12 -5.75 61.95
N LYS A 553 0.33 -4.50 62.18
CA LYS A 553 1.29 -4.17 63.24
C LYS A 553 0.80 -4.58 64.64
N PHE A 554 -0.48 -4.39 64.89
CA PHE A 554 -1.09 -4.70 66.20
C PHE A 554 -1.33 -6.21 66.35
N PHE A 555 -1.67 -6.90 65.26
CA PHE A 555 -1.91 -8.35 65.29
C PHE A 555 -0.63 -9.20 65.15
N GLY A 556 0.47 -8.60 64.71
CA GLY A 556 1.70 -9.31 64.37
C GLY A 556 1.60 -10.14 63.08
N THR A 557 0.56 -9.91 62.27
CA THR A 557 0.35 -10.57 60.98
C THR A 557 1.06 -9.80 59.85
N MET A 558 1.19 -10.41 58.67
CA MET A 558 1.64 -9.70 57.46
C MET A 558 0.51 -9.39 56.49
N VAL A 559 -0.56 -10.20 56.47
CA VAL A 559 -1.69 -9.98 55.56
C VAL A 559 -3.00 -9.98 56.37
N CYS A 560 -3.79 -8.92 56.19
CA CYS A 560 -5.14 -8.80 56.75
C CYS A 560 -6.16 -8.64 55.62
N ALA A 561 -7.21 -9.45 55.67
CA ALA A 561 -8.33 -9.38 54.74
C ALA A 561 -9.64 -9.16 55.49
N SER A 562 -10.51 -8.30 54.98
CA SER A 562 -11.87 -8.21 55.49
C SER A 562 -12.70 -9.46 55.17
N ILE A 563 -13.72 -9.75 55.98
CA ILE A 563 -14.68 -10.82 55.68
C ILE A 563 -15.36 -10.65 54.31
N ALA A 564 -15.58 -9.40 53.87
CA ALA A 564 -16.17 -9.09 52.58
C ALA A 564 -15.29 -9.59 51.41
N THR A 565 -13.97 -9.58 51.57
CA THR A 565 -13.03 -10.14 50.59
C THR A 565 -12.89 -11.65 50.77
N ALA A 566 -12.71 -12.12 52.01
CA ALA A 566 -12.53 -13.54 52.30
C ALA A 566 -13.73 -14.39 51.85
N GLY A 567 -14.97 -13.88 52.02
CA GLY A 567 -16.19 -14.54 51.56
C GLY A 567 -16.29 -14.69 50.03
N GLN A 568 -15.51 -13.93 49.25
CA GLN A 568 -15.42 -14.05 47.79
C GLN A 568 -14.26 -14.97 47.35
N CYS A 569 -13.51 -15.54 48.30
CA CYS A 569 -12.34 -16.39 48.07
C CYS A 569 -12.49 -17.74 48.82
N PRO A 570 -13.51 -18.55 48.54
CA PRO A 570 -13.81 -19.77 49.31
C PRO A 570 -12.70 -20.82 49.26
N ASP A 571 -11.89 -20.82 48.21
CA ASP A 571 -10.80 -21.78 47.99
C ASP A 571 -9.53 -21.45 48.78
N MET A 572 -9.47 -20.29 49.45
CA MET A 572 -8.31 -19.88 50.24
C MET A 572 -8.55 -20.13 51.74
N PRO A 573 -7.61 -20.78 52.46
CA PRO A 573 -7.76 -20.98 53.88
C PRO A 573 -7.53 -19.66 54.64
N PHE A 574 -8.44 -19.37 55.58
CA PHE A 574 -8.36 -18.21 56.47
C PHE A 574 -8.50 -18.63 57.94
N ARG A 575 -7.84 -17.88 58.83
CA ARG A 575 -8.15 -17.88 60.26
C ARG A 575 -8.72 -16.52 60.70
N PRO A 576 -9.70 -16.50 61.61
CA PRO A 576 -10.28 -15.25 62.09
C PRO A 576 -9.32 -14.52 63.03
N ILE A 577 -9.25 -13.19 62.93
CA ILE A 577 -8.51 -12.33 63.86
C ILE A 577 -9.44 -11.77 64.94
N GLY A 578 -10.62 -11.30 64.53
CA GLY A 578 -11.56 -10.63 65.43
C GLY A 578 -12.53 -9.70 64.71
N ALA A 579 -13.56 -9.27 65.45
CA ALA A 579 -14.38 -8.11 65.09
C ALA A 579 -13.62 -6.83 65.46
N VAL A 580 -12.87 -6.28 64.50
CA VAL A 580 -11.97 -5.14 64.71
C VAL A 580 -12.72 -3.84 64.49
N ILE A 581 -12.84 -3.03 65.55
CA ILE A 581 -13.27 -1.65 65.44
C ILE A 581 -12.04 -0.82 65.06
N LEU A 582 -11.90 -0.58 63.75
CA LEU A 582 -10.83 0.23 63.18
C LEU A 582 -10.94 1.69 63.64
N LYS A 583 -9.81 2.40 63.70
CA LYS A 583 -9.74 3.80 64.11
C LYS A 583 -10.78 4.66 63.37
N GLY A 584 -11.63 5.37 64.13
CA GLY A 584 -12.67 6.23 63.58
C GLY A 584 -13.90 5.50 63.02
N LYS A 585 -14.09 4.22 63.33
CA LYS A 585 -15.31 3.45 63.07
C LYS A 585 -16.04 3.15 64.38
N THR A 586 -17.35 2.95 64.28
CA THR A 586 -18.22 2.53 65.40
C THR A 586 -18.66 1.07 65.28
N GLU A 587 -18.63 0.51 64.07
CA GLU A 587 -18.97 -0.89 63.79
C GLU A 587 -17.70 -1.75 63.68
N GLY A 588 -17.76 -2.97 64.21
CA GLY A 588 -16.68 -3.95 64.13
C GLY A 588 -16.66 -4.61 62.74
N LEU A 589 -15.51 -4.54 62.07
CA LEU A 589 -15.26 -5.27 60.84
C LEU A 589 -14.65 -6.64 61.19
N GLN A 590 -15.24 -7.73 60.72
CA GLN A 590 -14.61 -9.04 60.85
C GLN A 590 -13.36 -9.09 59.96
N VAL A 591 -12.21 -9.34 60.58
CA VAL A 591 -10.91 -9.42 59.91
C VAL A 591 -10.40 -10.85 59.98
N MET A 592 -9.82 -11.29 58.88
CA MET A 592 -9.28 -12.61 58.65
C MET A 592 -7.82 -12.51 58.22
N GLU A 593 -7.00 -13.47 58.62
CA GLU A 593 -5.67 -13.67 58.07
C GLU A 593 -5.71 -14.82 57.05
N PRO A 594 -5.22 -14.64 55.81
CA PRO A 594 -5.01 -15.75 54.89
C PRO A 594 -3.82 -16.59 55.34
N VAL A 595 -4.04 -17.89 55.47
CA VAL A 595 -3.08 -18.83 56.10
C VAL A 595 -2.63 -19.95 55.18
N ALA A 596 -2.58 -19.68 53.86
CA ALA A 596 -2.14 -20.67 52.88
C ALA A 596 -0.71 -21.20 53.11
N HIS A 597 0.10 -20.47 53.89
CA HIS A 597 1.47 -20.84 54.24
C HIS A 597 1.59 -21.62 55.56
N LEU A 598 0.51 -21.75 56.36
CA LEU A 598 0.54 -22.43 57.66
C LEU A 598 0.07 -23.90 57.54
N PRO A 599 0.62 -24.81 58.35
CA PRO A 599 0.13 -26.19 58.43
C PRO A 599 -1.34 -26.25 58.85
N GLN A 600 -2.11 -27.16 58.22
CA GLN A 600 -3.54 -27.32 58.52
C GLN A 600 -3.82 -27.65 59.99
N GLU A 601 -2.93 -28.40 60.65
CA GLU A 601 -3.03 -28.71 62.08
C GLU A 601 -2.93 -27.44 62.95
N GLN A 602 -1.99 -26.55 62.64
CA GLN A 602 -1.83 -25.28 63.36
C GLN A 602 -3.07 -24.40 63.21
N VAL A 603 -3.63 -24.32 62.00
CA VAL A 603 -4.85 -23.54 61.71
C VAL A 603 -6.06 -24.12 62.45
N ALA A 604 -6.20 -25.45 62.51
CA ALA A 604 -7.28 -26.11 63.23
C ALA A 604 -7.17 -25.88 64.74
N ALA A 605 -5.97 -26.03 65.31
CA ALA A 605 -5.72 -25.78 66.73
C ALA A 605 -5.96 -24.30 67.10
N TYR A 606 -5.56 -23.37 66.24
CA TYR A 606 -5.88 -21.95 66.39
C TYR A 606 -7.40 -21.72 66.41
N ARG A 607 -8.14 -22.31 65.47
CA ARG A 607 -9.59 -22.13 65.38
C ARG A 607 -10.31 -22.69 66.62
N GLU A 608 -9.89 -23.84 67.14
CA GLU A 608 -10.42 -24.38 68.40
C GLU A 608 -10.21 -23.41 69.57
N ALA A 609 -9.03 -22.77 69.64
CA ALA A 609 -8.74 -21.77 70.67
C ALA A 609 -9.57 -20.49 70.48
N TYR A 610 -9.70 -20.03 69.24
CA TYR A 610 -10.45 -18.83 68.88
C TYR A 610 -11.94 -18.95 69.18
N ASP A 611 -12.56 -20.09 68.85
CA ASP A 611 -14.01 -20.31 69.05
C ASP A 611 -14.39 -20.29 70.55
N ARG A 612 -13.41 -20.52 71.45
CA ARG A 612 -13.58 -20.45 72.90
C ARG A 612 -13.42 -19.05 73.50
N LEU A 613 -12.94 -18.06 72.74
CA LEU A 613 -12.64 -16.71 73.25
C LEU A 613 -13.81 -16.04 73.99
N GLU A 614 -15.03 -16.36 73.59
CA GLU A 614 -16.26 -15.79 74.16
C GLU A 614 -16.92 -16.71 75.19
N SER A 615 -16.89 -18.03 74.98
CA SER A 615 -17.59 -19.00 75.84
C SER A 615 -16.72 -19.58 76.97
N ASP A 616 -15.41 -19.67 76.78
CA ASP A 616 -14.45 -20.32 77.70
C ASP A 616 -13.05 -19.62 77.61
N PRO A 617 -12.89 -18.40 78.18
CA PRO A 617 -11.64 -17.64 78.07
C PRO A 617 -10.42 -18.33 78.70
N GLU A 618 -10.59 -19.07 79.79
CA GLU A 618 -9.51 -19.82 80.44
C GLU A 618 -9.04 -21.01 79.58
N GLY A 619 -9.98 -21.73 78.96
CA GLY A 619 -9.67 -22.77 77.99
C GLY A 619 -9.02 -22.21 76.72
N ALA A 620 -9.49 -21.07 76.22
CA ALA A 620 -8.87 -20.37 75.09
C ALA A 620 -7.41 -19.98 75.40
N LEU A 621 -7.15 -19.40 76.58
CA LEU A 621 -5.81 -19.01 77.02
C LEU A 621 -4.87 -20.22 77.10
N SER A 622 -5.35 -21.34 77.65
CA SER A 622 -4.58 -22.58 77.74
C SER A 622 -4.19 -23.11 76.36
N ARG A 623 -5.15 -23.13 75.42
CA ARG A 623 -4.91 -23.56 74.04
C ARG A 623 -3.97 -22.64 73.27
N PHE A 624 -4.11 -21.32 73.41
CA PHE A 624 -3.18 -20.39 72.77
C PHE A 624 -1.75 -20.54 73.32
N ARG A 625 -1.57 -20.78 74.63
CA ARG A 625 -0.25 -21.07 75.22
C ARG A 625 0.37 -22.36 74.66
N GLU A 626 -0.42 -23.43 74.50
CA GLU A 626 0.02 -24.66 73.85
C GLU A 626 0.43 -24.43 72.39
N LEU A 627 -0.29 -23.55 71.69
CA LEU A 627 -0.02 -23.23 70.29
C LEU A 627 1.27 -22.41 70.14
N VAL A 628 1.46 -21.37 70.96
CA VAL A 628 2.69 -20.56 70.97
C VAL A 628 3.90 -21.36 71.43
N ALA A 629 3.74 -22.30 72.37
CA ALA A 629 4.82 -23.20 72.76
C ALA A 629 5.32 -24.10 71.61
N ARG A 630 4.41 -24.51 70.71
CA ARG A 630 4.74 -25.29 69.50
C ARG A 630 5.17 -24.43 68.32
N HIS A 631 4.65 -23.22 68.23
CA HIS A 631 4.91 -22.26 67.15
C HIS A 631 5.22 -20.88 67.73
N PRO A 632 6.47 -20.64 68.20
CA PRO A 632 6.85 -19.39 68.86
C PRO A 632 6.68 -18.15 67.99
N ASP A 633 6.73 -18.32 66.67
CA ASP A 633 6.62 -17.23 65.69
C ASP A 633 5.16 -16.82 65.39
N ASP A 634 4.15 -17.50 65.97
CA ASP A 634 2.74 -17.18 65.76
C ASP A 634 2.29 -15.98 66.62
N MET A 635 2.60 -14.78 66.13
CA MET A 635 2.34 -13.52 66.84
C MET A 635 0.85 -13.25 67.07
N LEU A 636 -0.04 -13.75 66.21
CA LEU A 636 -1.48 -13.59 66.40
C LEU A 636 -1.97 -14.34 67.65
N SER A 637 -1.46 -15.57 67.83
CA SER A 637 -1.73 -16.36 69.03
C SER A 637 -1.16 -15.69 70.28
N ALA A 638 0.06 -15.14 70.21
CA ALA A 638 0.65 -14.37 71.31
C ALA A 638 -0.19 -13.13 71.67
N MET A 639 -0.69 -12.40 70.67
CA MET A 639 -1.58 -11.25 70.88
C MET A 639 -2.87 -11.63 71.63
N HIS A 640 -3.47 -12.79 71.32
CA HIS A 640 -4.63 -13.26 72.07
C HIS A 640 -4.29 -13.67 73.52
N ILE A 641 -3.11 -14.24 73.78
CA ILE A 641 -2.63 -14.51 75.14
C ILE A 641 -2.51 -13.21 75.93
N ASP A 642 -1.90 -12.18 75.34
CA ASP A 642 -1.71 -10.89 75.99
C ASP A 642 -3.05 -10.21 76.32
N ARG A 643 -4.02 -10.28 75.38
CA ARG A 643 -5.39 -9.79 75.61
C ARG A 643 -6.06 -10.51 76.77
N LEU A 644 -6.10 -11.84 76.74
CA LEU A 644 -6.73 -12.66 77.77
C LEU A 644 -6.06 -12.46 79.14
N THR A 645 -4.73 -12.33 79.18
CA THR A 645 -3.98 -12.08 80.42
C THR A 645 -4.24 -10.66 80.97
N SER A 646 -4.54 -9.70 80.09
CA SER A 646 -4.90 -8.32 80.45
C SER A 646 -6.38 -8.15 80.86
N GLY A 647 -7.16 -9.23 80.81
CA GLY A 647 -8.59 -9.24 81.17
C GLY A 647 -9.56 -8.93 80.02
N ASP A 648 -9.07 -8.76 78.79
CA ASP A 648 -9.92 -8.62 77.61
C ASP A 648 -10.44 -9.99 77.17
N THR A 649 -11.76 -10.12 76.99
CA THR A 649 -12.41 -11.36 76.52
C THR A 649 -13.18 -11.14 75.21
N GLY A 650 -13.54 -12.25 74.55
CA GLY A 650 -14.30 -12.23 73.31
C GLY A 650 -13.51 -11.84 72.06
N THR A 651 -14.22 -11.78 70.94
CA THR A 651 -13.65 -11.59 69.60
C THR A 651 -13.52 -10.12 69.18
N THR A 652 -14.08 -9.19 69.95
CA THR A 652 -14.05 -7.76 69.61
C THR A 652 -12.72 -7.12 69.99
N ILE A 653 -12.08 -6.44 69.03
CA ILE A 653 -10.81 -5.73 69.22
C ILE A 653 -11.02 -4.25 68.93
N VAL A 654 -10.79 -3.38 69.92
CA VAL A 654 -10.94 -1.93 69.75
C VAL A 654 -9.57 -1.28 69.62
N MET A 655 -9.24 -0.76 68.43
CA MET A 655 -7.97 -0.07 68.20
C MET A 655 -8.03 1.37 68.74
N ARG A 656 -7.68 1.58 70.03
CA ARG A 656 -7.84 2.89 70.74
C ARG A 656 -6.67 3.88 70.61
N SER A 657 -5.48 3.49 70.15
CA SER A 657 -4.33 4.38 69.79
C SER A 657 -3.15 3.52 69.31
N LYS A 658 -2.17 3.95 68.50
CA LYS A 658 -1.79 5.26 67.93
C LYS A 658 -1.87 5.16 66.41
#